data_AF-A0A1D2X1P8-F1
#
_entry.id   AF-A0A1D2X1P8-F1
#
_cell.length_a   1.000
_cell.length_b   1.000
_cell.length_c   1.000
_cell.angle_alpha   90.00
_cell.angle_beta   90.00
_cell.angle_gamma   90.00
#
_symmetry.space_group_name_H-M   'P 1'
#
loop_
_entity.id
_entity.type
_entity.pdbx_description
1 polymer ?
#
loop_
_entity_poly.entity_id
_entity_poly.type
_entity_poly.pdbx_seq_one_letter_code
_entity_poly.pdbx_strand_id
1 'polypeptide(L)'
;MIFSVSVVSAEDYDDDGSSVSSGTSYHGMDYASSSGNIGSPSEIYYPADTPSSTDYESVIEDHKIKTSLTTNTTHEYLGSNVTLHAMIETGDNSVINGENVAVKLNNKTIGKTKINNNEINYTFYLKPGTYSKTNYTVNYVYGGSNIYEGLRADSLLVVEGYKPEVKITSNNVSGNSVMITVNITSNSTYSTNGNAGIKINKKSYMINNTAYIVKVRNGTATFTINTTSKMVGKNNITITYSGNSKIAGARVDFINALIIDNNNKSQVVAVVDNTTTKLGDTATLRANFKTIKGINVVKQKVEVLLNNQLLGTTNIINGTATYKFKISPYKYSSGKYNITFRTNETNYLQGTQATSTLTLTPYAPVISVTTTNASYIGDTVKIRVNITNGTDYLARSGKIGLKINDNTYKVNNTAYTLKPVDGIVEFTIKTSKSMIGFNHITITYSGNNQLSSAKTIINNAFYTENNTELVNKITINTPPKTVRMGLLKVDVILNNKNNRINDGIVTILLNNTIISKTGVKNNTATTYYQVPTTYNGTYKIEAYYTTTGNTYSTNKTQTSIIVGKPEIGLTLITPTTADAGSNITIKVSNITLKNTKLNNGTIIYILNNTIIGNSSVKNATTTYKYLLPTTLNGKTSINAYYVDTNGTIKSAMTTNNITIKNNNTDKTTGLFVSIGAVVNKNNVTVWKNSGITDVYVQARASINSTTTLENVIKLCNNTGIRVHAWIVCFKTSDGINMNSTQQNMITTFIQKVVRINGVDGVCLDYIRYSGSTYGVNSSVVTDFVKKVNTIVKGYDKNIILSGTVFPEKGATKTYYGQDCTALSNYLDVIMVMAYRYDYNKNTSWISDVTNYTVTQSINSKVVSILQTYKTSNGSYVKLNKTTLESDAQAAVDGGSNGYALFRYDLINQYPCSADELKYV
;
A
#
# COMPACT_ATOMS: atom_id res chain seq x y z
N MET A 1 -27.75 12.42 54.11
CA MET A 1 -27.99 10.97 53.91
C MET A 1 -26.62 10.36 53.67
N ILE A 2 -25.97 9.62 54.58
CA ILE A 2 -26.41 8.65 55.61
C ILE A 2 -26.88 7.30 55.01
N PHE A 3 -26.35 6.20 55.59
CA PHE A 3 -26.49 4.76 55.26
C PHE A 3 -25.73 4.33 53.98
N SER A 4 -24.91 3.25 53.93
CA SER A 4 -24.84 1.93 54.62
C SER A 4 -25.89 0.92 54.08
N VAL A 5 -25.69 -0.41 54.06
CA VAL A 5 -24.62 -1.29 54.62
C VAL A 5 -24.55 -2.66 53.90
N SER A 6 -23.39 -3.35 53.93
CA SER A 6 -23.23 -4.83 53.71
C SER A 6 -23.67 -5.39 52.31
N VAL A 7 -23.59 -6.69 51.94
CA VAL A 7 -23.34 -7.96 52.66
C VAL A 7 -22.42 -8.93 51.88
N VAL A 8 -21.53 -9.56 52.66
CA VAL A 8 -20.82 -10.87 52.59
C VAL A 8 -21.33 -11.95 51.61
N SER A 9 -20.38 -12.72 51.05
CA SER A 9 -20.33 -14.20 50.87
C SER A 9 -19.75 -14.64 49.51
N ALA A 10 -19.17 -15.82 49.32
CA ALA A 10 -18.36 -16.72 50.17
C ALA A 10 -17.75 -17.83 49.25
N GLU A 11 -16.81 -18.63 49.77
CA GLU A 11 -16.60 -20.06 49.39
C GLU A 11 -16.18 -20.42 47.93
N ASP A 12 -15.31 -21.41 47.66
CA ASP A 12 -14.37 -22.11 48.54
C ASP A 12 -13.27 -22.89 47.77
N TYR A 13 -12.36 -23.51 48.54
CA TYR A 13 -11.57 -24.73 48.30
C TYR A 13 -10.53 -24.90 47.16
N ASP A 14 -9.34 -25.30 47.63
CA ASP A 14 -8.39 -26.35 47.16
C ASP A 14 -7.01 -25.93 46.63
N ASP A 15 -5.90 -26.62 46.95
CA ASP A 15 -5.43 -27.26 48.21
C ASP A 15 -3.90 -27.52 48.10
N ASP A 16 -3.25 -27.80 49.25
CA ASP A 16 -2.05 -28.63 49.46
C ASP A 16 -0.65 -28.07 49.09
N GLY A 17 0.42 -28.63 49.70
CA GLY A 17 1.73 -28.71 49.04
C GLY A 17 3.01 -28.83 49.88
N SER A 18 3.07 -28.36 51.14
CA SER A 18 4.33 -28.29 51.95
C SER A 18 5.43 -27.40 51.29
N SER A 19 6.65 -27.13 51.78
CA SER A 19 7.38 -27.12 53.08
C SER A 19 8.66 -26.24 52.84
N VAL A 20 9.63 -25.92 53.72
CA VAL A 20 10.10 -26.35 55.05
C VAL A 20 10.51 -25.08 55.85
N SER A 21 10.91 -25.21 57.13
CA SER A 21 11.60 -24.18 57.93
C SER A 21 13.09 -23.99 57.50
N SER A 22 13.94 -23.12 58.05
CA SER A 22 13.93 -22.29 59.28
C SER A 22 14.90 -21.11 59.16
N GLY A 23 14.99 -20.25 60.20
CA GLY A 23 16.14 -19.37 60.43
C GLY A 23 15.87 -17.87 60.33
N THR A 24 15.54 -17.24 61.46
CA THR A 24 15.64 -15.77 61.61
C THR A 24 16.35 -15.43 62.92
N SER A 25 17.19 -14.41 62.89
CA SER A 25 17.74 -13.76 64.09
C SER A 25 18.13 -12.32 63.76
N TYR A 26 17.60 -11.36 64.51
CA TYR A 26 18.40 -10.44 65.33
C TYR A 26 17.50 -9.62 66.27
N HIS A 27 18.08 -9.09 67.34
CA HIS A 27 17.37 -8.47 68.46
C HIS A 27 16.63 -7.16 68.10
N GLY A 28 15.44 -6.99 68.67
CA GLY A 28 14.87 -5.68 69.00
C GLY A 28 15.26 -5.26 70.43
N MET A 29 15.17 -3.97 70.73
CA MET A 29 15.37 -3.41 72.08
C MET A 29 14.05 -3.07 72.76
N ASP A 30 14.11 -2.96 74.08
CA ASP A 30 13.02 -2.78 75.05
C ASP A 30 12.12 -1.55 74.82
N TYR A 31 10.93 -1.53 75.45
CA TYR A 31 10.77 -0.80 76.73
C TYR A 31 9.43 -1.02 77.46
N ALA A 32 9.51 -1.05 78.80
CA ALA A 32 8.47 -0.79 79.82
C ALA A 32 7.16 -1.62 79.78
N SER A 33 6.80 -2.32 80.87
CA SER A 33 6.30 -1.70 82.10
C SER A 33 6.50 -2.58 83.36
N SER A 34 6.21 -2.04 84.56
CA SER A 34 6.53 -2.66 85.86
C SER A 34 5.39 -2.57 86.89
N SER A 35 5.15 -3.66 87.64
CA SER A 35 4.29 -3.71 88.83
C SER A 35 4.44 -5.02 89.62
N GLY A 36 4.50 -4.96 90.96
CA GLY A 36 4.66 -6.12 91.87
C GLY A 36 6.12 -6.36 92.28
N ASN A 37 6.63 -6.18 93.51
CA ASN A 37 6.12 -5.96 94.89
C ASN A 37 5.99 -7.22 95.78
N ILE A 38 6.57 -7.14 97.00
CA ILE A 38 6.58 -8.13 98.12
C ILE A 38 7.40 -9.42 97.84
N GLY A 39 8.27 -9.96 98.73
CA GLY A 39 8.88 -9.42 99.97
C GLY A 39 9.38 -10.49 100.98
N SER A 40 10.56 -10.27 101.60
CA SER A 40 11.09 -10.91 102.85
C SER A 40 11.43 -12.43 102.85
N PRO A 41 12.18 -13.00 103.84
CA PRO A 41 13.13 -12.46 104.86
C PRO A 41 14.49 -13.26 104.93
N SER A 42 15.28 -13.08 106.02
CA SER A 42 16.38 -13.95 106.56
C SER A 42 17.66 -14.16 105.72
N GLU A 43 18.89 -14.38 106.25
CA GLU A 43 19.51 -14.30 107.61
C GLU A 43 21.04 -14.07 107.37
N ILE A 44 21.74 -13.11 107.99
CA ILE A 44 22.46 -13.13 109.29
C ILE A 44 23.52 -14.25 109.49
N TYR A 45 24.80 -13.92 109.26
CA TYR A 45 25.98 -14.36 110.03
C TYR A 45 27.15 -13.38 109.71
N TYR A 46 27.72 -12.60 110.66
CA TYR A 46 28.71 -12.94 111.71
C TYR A 46 30.06 -13.47 111.16
N PRO A 47 31.23 -13.13 111.77
CA PRO A 47 31.43 -12.73 113.18
C PRO A 47 32.11 -11.35 113.39
N ALA A 48 32.51 -11.09 114.64
CA ALA A 48 33.23 -9.90 115.11
C ALA A 48 34.68 -10.25 115.54
N ASP A 49 35.26 -9.36 116.36
CA ASP A 49 36.42 -9.54 117.25
C ASP A 49 37.83 -9.63 116.64
N THR A 50 38.60 -8.56 116.87
CA THR A 50 40.06 -8.58 117.09
C THR A 50 40.39 -7.91 118.43
N PRO A 51 41.53 -8.27 119.09
CA PRO A 51 41.55 -8.33 120.56
C PRO A 51 42.00 -7.08 121.31
N SER A 52 41.88 -7.15 122.64
CA SER A 52 42.43 -6.22 123.63
C SER A 52 43.93 -6.42 123.92
N SER A 53 44.57 -5.37 124.46
CA SER A 53 45.95 -5.29 125.04
C SER A 53 47.11 -5.48 124.03
N THR A 54 48.30 -4.88 124.14
CA THR A 54 48.99 -4.02 125.15
C THR A 54 49.76 -2.86 124.43
N ASP A 55 50.39 -1.82 125.01
CA ASP A 55 50.27 -1.01 126.26
C ASP A 55 51.20 0.27 126.09
N TYR A 56 51.41 1.06 127.16
CA TYR A 56 52.47 2.08 127.39
C TYR A 56 52.38 3.53 126.81
N GLU A 57 52.05 4.44 127.73
CA GLU A 57 52.74 5.71 128.05
C GLU A 57 52.95 6.83 126.99
N SER A 58 51.95 7.72 126.95
CA SER A 58 52.06 9.19 127.04
C SER A 58 53.35 9.94 126.62
N VAL A 59 53.22 10.75 125.56
CA VAL A 59 53.71 12.15 125.54
C VAL A 59 52.58 13.02 124.98
N ILE A 60 52.34 14.21 125.55
CA ILE A 60 51.40 15.19 124.99
C ILE A 60 52.19 16.30 124.30
N GLU A 61 52.17 16.31 122.96
CA GLU A 61 52.49 17.49 122.14
C GLU A 61 51.25 17.83 121.29
N ASP A 62 50.85 19.10 121.28
CA ASP A 62 49.64 19.60 120.60
C ASP A 62 49.83 19.70 119.07
N HIS A 63 49.89 18.55 118.41
CA HIS A 63 50.01 18.42 116.97
C HIS A 63 48.63 18.34 116.30
N LYS A 64 48.35 19.29 115.39
CA LYS A 64 47.14 19.29 114.58
C LYS A 64 47.16 18.20 113.51
N ILE A 65 45.99 17.65 113.21
CA ILE A 65 45.81 16.64 112.17
C ILE A 65 46.07 17.28 110.80
N LYS A 66 47.08 16.76 110.11
CA LYS A 66 47.45 17.17 108.76
C LYS A 66 46.33 16.90 107.75
N THR A 67 46.16 17.80 106.78
CA THR A 67 45.11 17.70 105.75
C THR A 67 45.67 17.77 104.32
N SER A 68 45.08 16.99 103.40
CA SER A 68 45.36 16.98 101.95
C SER A 68 44.08 17.15 101.14
N LEU A 69 44.19 17.36 99.82
CA LEU A 69 43.03 17.57 98.94
C LEU A 69 43.17 16.84 97.60
N THR A 70 42.15 16.05 97.23
CA THR A 70 42.01 15.46 95.89
C THR A 70 41.04 16.28 95.05
N THR A 71 41.42 16.62 93.82
CA THR A 71 40.65 17.50 92.92
C THR A 71 40.57 16.97 91.49
N ASN A 72 39.56 17.43 90.73
CA ASN A 72 39.37 17.09 89.32
C ASN A 72 39.43 18.33 88.41
N THR A 73 39.63 18.10 87.11
CA THR A 73 39.45 19.12 86.07
C THR A 73 37.98 19.16 85.65
N THR A 74 37.37 20.35 85.66
CA THR A 74 35.97 20.58 85.25
C THR A 74 35.93 21.24 83.87
N HIS A 75 35.06 20.78 82.96
CA HIS A 75 34.86 21.34 81.62
C HIS A 75 33.44 21.88 81.49
N GLU A 76 33.27 23.19 81.31
CA GLU A 76 31.95 23.84 81.32
C GLU A 76 31.84 25.00 80.34
N TYR A 77 30.60 25.43 80.05
CA TYR A 77 30.30 26.45 79.01
C TYR A 77 30.00 27.82 79.63
N LEU A 78 30.37 28.91 78.94
CA LEU A 78 29.90 30.25 79.33
C LEU A 78 28.36 30.29 79.41
N GLY A 79 27.84 30.73 80.55
CA GLY A 79 26.41 30.78 80.83
C GLY A 79 25.78 29.47 81.35
N SER A 80 26.57 28.48 81.81
CA SER A 80 26.09 27.35 82.61
C SER A 80 26.23 27.61 84.13
N ASN A 81 25.59 26.75 84.93
CA ASN A 81 25.93 26.57 86.35
C ASN A 81 27.04 25.52 86.44
N VAL A 82 28.07 25.80 87.24
CA VAL A 82 29.25 24.96 87.42
C VAL A 82 29.36 24.56 88.89
N THR A 83 29.43 23.26 89.16
CA THR A 83 29.80 22.74 90.49
C THR A 83 31.28 22.41 90.49
N LEU A 84 32.04 23.12 91.34
CA LEU A 84 33.41 22.79 91.66
C LEU A 84 33.41 21.77 92.81
N HIS A 85 34.15 20.68 92.64
CA HIS A 85 34.20 19.55 93.57
C HIS A 85 35.65 19.22 93.96
N ALA A 86 35.88 19.00 95.25
CA ALA A 86 37.11 18.46 95.82
C ALA A 86 36.81 17.62 97.07
N MET A 87 37.70 16.68 97.39
CA MET A 87 37.68 15.90 98.63
C MET A 87 38.79 16.38 99.56
N ILE A 88 38.48 16.68 100.82
CA ILE A 88 39.50 16.83 101.87
C ILE A 88 39.81 15.47 102.50
N GLU A 89 41.08 15.22 102.72
CA GLU A 89 41.61 14.02 103.34
C GLU A 89 42.35 14.43 104.62
N THR A 90 42.25 13.62 105.66
CA THR A 90 42.87 13.85 106.97
C THR A 90 43.89 12.74 107.25
N GLY A 91 45.00 13.09 107.91
CA GLY A 91 46.08 12.13 108.20
C GLY A 91 45.68 10.97 109.13
N ASP A 92 44.53 11.08 109.80
CA ASP A 92 43.94 10.08 110.71
C ASP A 92 42.65 9.44 110.16
N ASN A 93 42.19 9.82 108.96
CA ASN A 93 40.91 9.46 108.35
C ASN A 93 39.65 9.94 109.09
N SER A 94 39.76 10.92 110.00
CA SER A 94 38.61 11.62 110.57
C SER A 94 37.77 12.38 109.53
N VAL A 95 36.51 12.68 109.88
CA VAL A 95 35.57 13.38 109.00
C VAL A 95 35.40 14.84 109.42
N ILE A 96 35.82 15.75 108.55
CA ILE A 96 35.58 17.19 108.67
C ILE A 96 34.17 17.50 108.13
N ASN A 97 33.36 18.21 108.93
CA ASN A 97 32.03 18.67 108.55
C ASN A 97 31.75 20.04 109.17
N GLY A 98 30.99 20.90 108.48
CA GLY A 98 30.52 22.20 108.95
C GLY A 98 31.54 23.34 108.85
N GLU A 99 32.82 23.01 108.70
CA GLU A 99 33.96 23.93 108.58
C GLU A 99 34.01 24.66 107.22
N ASN A 100 34.60 25.86 107.17
CA ASN A 100 34.51 26.76 106.01
C ASN A 100 35.74 26.67 105.08
N VAL A 101 35.50 26.46 103.78
CA VAL A 101 36.52 26.56 102.72
C VAL A 101 36.22 27.76 101.83
N ALA A 102 37.23 28.59 101.57
CA ALA A 102 37.15 29.65 100.58
C ALA A 102 37.54 29.10 99.20
N VAL A 103 36.60 29.15 98.25
CA VAL A 103 36.82 28.71 96.87
C VAL A 103 37.16 29.92 96.01
N LYS A 104 38.19 29.81 95.18
CA LYS A 104 38.76 30.90 94.39
C LYS A 104 38.94 30.49 92.93
N LEU A 105 38.92 31.47 92.03
CA LEU A 105 39.42 31.33 90.66
C LEU A 105 40.56 32.33 90.45
N ASN A 106 41.71 31.86 89.97
CA ASN A 106 42.92 32.65 89.75
C ASN A 106 43.27 33.52 90.98
N ASN A 107 43.32 32.90 92.16
CA ASN A 107 43.53 33.51 93.48
C ASN A 107 42.47 34.52 93.98
N LYS A 108 41.44 34.85 93.19
CA LYS A 108 40.30 35.68 93.62
C LYS A 108 39.20 34.82 94.21
N THR A 109 38.84 35.04 95.47
CA THR A 109 37.72 34.34 96.13
C THR A 109 36.41 34.60 95.37
N ILE A 110 35.76 33.51 94.94
CA ILE A 110 34.42 33.56 94.31
C ILE A 110 33.31 33.25 95.32
N GLY A 111 33.62 32.51 96.39
CA GLY A 111 32.71 32.28 97.50
C GLY A 111 33.35 31.54 98.67
N LYS A 112 32.52 31.17 99.63
CA LYS A 112 32.84 30.17 100.66
C LYS A 112 31.79 29.07 100.60
N THR A 113 32.20 27.84 100.86
CA THR A 113 31.32 26.70 101.10
C THR A 113 31.67 26.04 102.43
N LYS A 114 30.82 25.13 102.89
CA LYS A 114 31.13 24.25 104.02
C LYS A 114 31.61 22.90 103.52
N ILE A 115 32.57 22.32 104.22
CA ILE A 115 32.91 20.90 104.08
C ILE A 115 31.71 20.10 104.61
N ASN A 116 31.26 19.09 103.87
CA ASN A 116 30.22 18.17 104.31
C ASN A 116 30.68 16.74 104.06
N ASN A 117 30.90 15.97 105.13
CA ASN A 117 31.46 14.61 105.07
C ASN A 117 32.70 14.52 104.15
N ASN A 118 33.70 15.37 104.42
CA ASN A 118 34.91 15.52 103.60
C ASN A 118 34.71 16.02 102.13
N GLU A 119 33.48 16.21 101.64
CA GLU A 119 33.25 16.85 100.33
C GLU A 119 33.28 18.38 100.41
N ILE A 120 33.88 19.01 99.41
CA ILE A 120 33.85 20.45 99.15
C ILE A 120 33.13 20.69 97.83
N ASN A 121 31.83 20.94 97.90
CA ASN A 121 31.00 21.32 96.76
C ASN A 121 30.76 22.84 96.74
N TYR A 122 31.03 23.50 95.61
CA TYR A 122 30.67 24.91 95.40
C TYR A 122 30.09 25.14 94.01
N THR A 123 28.78 25.37 93.93
CA THR A 123 28.07 25.68 92.68
C THR A 123 27.98 27.19 92.46
N PHE A 124 28.33 27.66 91.25
CA PHE A 124 28.19 29.05 90.86
C PHE A 124 27.84 29.19 89.36
N TYR A 125 27.26 30.34 88.98
CA TYR A 125 26.93 30.63 87.58
C TYR A 125 28.15 31.23 86.85
N LEU A 126 28.53 30.67 85.70
CA LEU A 126 29.53 31.26 84.79
C LEU A 126 28.94 32.46 84.04
N LYS A 127 28.62 33.52 84.81
CA LYS A 127 28.04 34.77 84.32
C LYS A 127 28.90 35.37 83.19
N PRO A 128 28.40 35.45 81.94
CA PRO A 128 29.16 36.01 80.85
C PRO A 128 29.50 37.48 81.09
N GLY A 129 30.72 37.88 80.74
CA GLY A 129 31.23 39.24 81.00
C GLY A 129 31.79 39.43 82.42
N THR A 130 31.43 38.56 83.37
CA THR A 130 32.21 38.36 84.61
C THR A 130 33.30 37.31 84.38
N TYR A 131 32.99 36.28 83.59
CA TYR A 131 33.92 35.26 83.13
C TYR A 131 34.04 35.28 81.60
N SER A 132 35.24 34.94 81.11
CA SER A 132 35.60 34.72 79.71
C SER A 132 35.88 33.25 79.40
N LYS A 133 35.90 32.91 78.10
CA LYS A 133 36.31 31.59 77.58
C LYS A 133 37.83 31.44 77.76
N THR A 134 38.24 30.78 78.85
CA THR A 134 39.64 30.49 79.21
C THR A 134 39.68 29.39 80.25
N ASN A 135 40.87 28.86 80.51
CA ASN A 135 41.11 28.04 81.69
C ASN A 135 41.28 28.94 82.93
N TYR A 136 40.83 28.47 84.08
CA TYR A 136 41.02 29.09 85.40
C TYR A 136 41.62 28.07 86.35
N THR A 137 42.60 28.48 87.15
CA THR A 137 43.03 27.72 88.31
C THR A 137 42.00 27.89 89.42
N VAL A 138 41.42 26.79 89.87
CA VAL A 138 40.52 26.74 91.03
C VAL A 138 41.39 26.58 92.27
N ASN A 139 41.42 27.55 93.18
CA ASN A 139 42.16 27.40 94.44
C ASN A 139 41.16 27.13 95.58
N TYR A 140 41.31 25.99 96.25
CA TYR A 140 40.62 25.69 97.51
C TYR A 140 41.53 26.13 98.67
N VAL A 141 40.99 26.94 99.58
CA VAL A 141 41.74 27.44 100.74
C VAL A 141 40.96 27.15 102.01
N TYR A 142 41.47 26.20 102.79
CA TYR A 142 40.95 25.83 104.10
C TYR A 142 41.79 26.51 105.20
N GLY A 143 41.13 27.06 106.23
CA GLY A 143 41.82 27.81 107.28
C GLY A 143 42.50 26.96 108.35
N GLY A 144 42.16 25.66 108.43
CA GLY A 144 42.40 24.86 109.62
C GLY A 144 41.45 25.23 110.75
N SER A 145 41.51 24.47 111.84
CA SER A 145 40.81 24.75 113.09
C SER A 145 41.76 24.58 114.28
N ASN A 146 41.24 24.37 115.49
CA ASN A 146 42.07 23.95 116.61
C ASN A 146 42.53 22.49 116.46
N ILE A 147 41.83 21.69 115.64
CA ILE A 147 42.06 20.25 115.48
C ILE A 147 42.84 19.96 114.18
N TYR A 148 42.49 20.64 113.09
CA TYR A 148 43.04 20.37 111.75
C TYR A 148 44.00 21.45 111.26
N GLU A 149 45.03 21.04 110.51
CA GLU A 149 45.88 21.95 109.74
C GLU A 149 45.12 22.64 108.60
N GLY A 150 45.50 23.88 108.28
CA GLY A 150 44.99 24.60 107.13
C GLY A 150 45.76 24.27 105.85
N LEU A 151 45.03 24.00 104.75
CA LEU A 151 45.62 23.62 103.47
C LEU A 151 45.32 24.62 102.34
N ARG A 152 46.06 24.43 101.23
CA ARG A 152 45.70 24.96 99.91
C ARG A 152 45.95 23.91 98.84
N ALA A 153 45.03 23.80 97.89
CA ALA A 153 45.18 22.94 96.74
C ALA A 153 44.50 23.54 95.50
N ASP A 154 45.04 23.23 94.33
CA ASP A 154 44.65 23.81 93.06
C ASP A 154 44.06 22.74 92.12
N SER A 155 43.04 23.13 91.34
CA SER A 155 42.48 22.34 90.22
C SER A 155 42.25 23.23 88.99
N LEU A 156 41.69 22.67 87.91
CA LEU A 156 41.50 23.38 86.64
C LEU A 156 40.02 23.43 86.25
N LEU A 157 39.51 24.62 85.95
CA LEU A 157 38.21 24.83 85.30
C LEU A 157 38.46 25.31 83.87
N VAL A 158 38.14 24.48 82.88
CA VAL A 158 38.18 24.80 81.45
C VAL A 158 36.84 25.38 81.04
N VAL A 159 36.81 26.68 80.73
CA VAL A 159 35.59 27.37 80.28
C VAL A 159 35.56 27.51 78.76
N GLU A 160 34.62 26.82 78.13
CA GLU A 160 34.32 26.91 76.71
C GLU A 160 33.44 28.12 76.35
N GLY A 161 33.19 28.31 75.05
CA GLY A 161 32.26 29.34 74.58
C GLY A 161 30.81 29.05 75.00
N TYR A 162 29.87 29.89 74.59
CA TYR A 162 28.46 29.57 74.77
C TYR A 162 28.08 28.26 74.07
N LYS A 163 27.26 27.43 74.73
CA LYS A 163 26.72 26.18 74.17
C LYS A 163 25.76 26.48 72.99
N PRO A 164 26.02 25.99 71.77
CA PRO A 164 25.14 26.24 70.62
C PRO A 164 23.85 25.40 70.68
N GLU A 165 22.73 26.04 70.36
CA GLU A 165 21.54 25.39 69.84
C GLU A 165 21.62 25.32 68.31
N VAL A 166 21.27 24.16 67.74
CA VAL A 166 21.16 23.97 66.28
C VAL A 166 19.73 23.58 65.95
N LYS A 167 19.07 24.32 65.07
CA LYS A 167 17.65 24.12 64.68
C LYS A 167 17.51 24.14 63.16
N ILE A 168 16.89 23.11 62.58
CA ILE A 168 16.52 23.06 61.16
C ILE A 168 15.13 23.70 61.00
N THR A 169 14.94 24.57 60.01
CA THR A 169 13.69 25.34 59.84
C THR A 169 13.01 25.18 58.48
N SER A 170 13.44 24.23 57.65
CA SER A 170 12.90 24.05 56.29
C SER A 170 12.78 22.58 55.89
N ASN A 171 11.59 22.01 56.06
CA ASN A 171 11.24 20.65 55.65
C ASN A 171 10.17 20.70 54.53
N ASN A 172 10.14 19.65 53.69
CA ASN A 172 9.23 19.43 52.55
C ASN A 172 9.48 20.31 51.30
N VAL A 173 10.06 19.72 50.24
CA VAL A 173 10.11 20.31 48.88
C VAL A 173 10.03 19.18 47.83
N SER A 174 9.20 19.35 46.80
CA SER A 174 9.16 18.45 45.63
C SER A 174 10.08 18.98 44.51
N GLY A 175 11.18 18.28 44.20
CA GLY A 175 12.06 18.63 43.09
C GLY A 175 13.45 17.98 43.12
N ASN A 176 14.27 18.33 42.13
CA ASN A 176 15.64 17.81 41.95
C ASN A 176 16.65 18.36 42.99
N SER A 177 16.26 19.33 43.82
CA SER A 177 17.12 19.94 44.83
C SER A 177 16.30 20.46 46.00
N VAL A 178 16.83 20.35 47.22
CA VAL A 178 16.22 20.84 48.46
C VAL A 178 17.16 21.82 49.16
N MET A 179 16.62 22.91 49.69
CA MET A 179 17.35 23.82 50.56
C MET A 179 17.12 23.44 52.02
N ILE A 180 18.19 23.26 52.79
CA ILE A 180 18.15 23.00 54.22
C ILE A 180 18.79 24.17 54.94
N THR A 181 17.96 24.95 55.63
CA THR A 181 18.36 26.10 56.44
C THR A 181 18.53 25.68 57.89
N VAL A 182 19.72 25.95 58.43
CA VAL A 182 20.13 25.62 59.78
C VAL A 182 20.42 26.92 60.53
N ASN A 183 19.73 27.12 61.64
CA ASN A 183 19.99 28.21 62.57
C ASN A 183 20.89 27.71 63.71
N ILE A 184 21.93 28.49 64.02
CA ILE A 184 22.96 28.25 65.03
C ILE A 184 22.97 29.47 65.95
N THR A 185 22.34 29.29 67.11
CA THR A 185 22.06 30.33 68.11
C THR A 185 22.58 29.92 69.48
N SER A 186 22.77 30.87 70.39
CA SER A 186 22.88 30.56 71.82
C SER A 186 22.35 31.73 72.64
N ASN A 187 21.49 31.47 73.63
CA ASN A 187 20.79 32.48 74.44
C ASN A 187 20.27 33.66 73.59
N SER A 188 19.45 33.34 72.58
CA SER A 188 18.88 34.26 71.58
C SER A 188 19.88 35.08 70.75
N THR A 189 21.19 34.82 70.86
CA THR A 189 22.25 35.49 70.10
C THR A 189 22.68 34.65 68.91
N TYR A 190 22.83 35.29 67.75
CA TYR A 190 23.19 34.63 66.48
C TYR A 190 24.70 34.44 66.30
N SER A 191 25.10 33.31 65.71
CA SER A 191 26.50 33.07 65.35
C SER A 191 26.94 33.89 64.13
N THR A 192 27.85 34.84 64.31
CA THR A 192 28.30 35.76 63.23
C THR A 192 29.34 35.15 62.28
N ASN A 193 29.97 34.02 62.62
CA ASN A 193 31.04 33.41 61.85
C ASN A 193 31.24 31.92 62.22
N GLY A 194 32.03 31.19 61.43
CA GLY A 194 32.34 29.77 61.58
C GLY A 194 31.79 28.95 60.41
N ASN A 195 32.10 27.65 60.40
CA ASN A 195 31.80 26.74 59.30
C ASN A 195 30.80 25.67 59.74
N ALA A 196 29.74 25.47 58.96
CA ALA A 196 28.78 24.39 59.12
C ALA A 196 28.95 23.36 58.00
N GLY A 197 28.97 22.07 58.34
CA GLY A 197 29.00 20.95 57.39
C GLY A 197 27.80 20.02 57.60
N ILE A 198 27.42 19.30 56.54
CA ILE A 198 26.23 18.44 56.52
C ILE A 198 26.55 16.99 56.11
N LYS A 199 25.94 16.03 56.80
CA LYS A 199 25.90 14.62 56.42
C LYS A 199 24.45 14.17 56.25
N ILE A 200 24.20 13.29 55.28
CA ILE A 200 22.91 12.64 55.04
C ILE A 200 23.12 11.13 55.25
N ASN A 201 22.27 10.50 56.07
CA ASN A 201 22.35 9.08 56.39
C ASN A 201 23.79 8.67 56.80
N LYS A 202 24.36 9.42 57.76
CA LYS A 202 25.75 9.32 58.28
C LYS A 202 26.89 9.67 57.29
N LYS A 203 26.65 9.77 55.97
CA LYS A 203 27.67 10.09 54.96
C LYS A 203 27.75 11.60 54.67
N SER A 204 28.96 12.17 54.66
CA SER A 204 29.18 13.58 54.28
C SER A 204 28.63 13.87 52.88
N TYR A 205 27.92 14.99 52.72
CA TYR A 205 27.54 15.46 51.39
C TYR A 205 28.78 16.05 50.70
N MET A 206 28.95 15.77 49.40
CA MET A 206 30.15 16.12 48.66
C MET A 206 29.80 16.95 47.42
N ILE A 207 30.54 18.03 47.17
CA ILE A 207 30.52 18.81 45.93
C ILE A 207 31.94 18.82 45.38
N ASN A 208 32.12 18.42 44.11
CA ASN A 208 33.43 18.32 43.44
C ASN A 208 34.46 17.55 44.29
N ASN A 209 34.07 16.36 44.77
CA ASN A 209 34.82 15.50 45.71
C ASN A 209 35.27 16.15 47.03
N THR A 210 34.82 17.36 47.35
CA THR A 210 35.09 18.08 48.59
C THR A 210 33.86 18.04 49.51
N ALA A 211 34.06 17.95 50.83
CA ALA A 211 32.94 17.97 51.78
C ALA A 211 32.20 19.30 51.72
N TYR A 212 30.86 19.26 51.65
CA TYR A 212 30.05 20.47 51.52
C TYR A 212 29.97 21.23 52.86
N ILE A 213 30.72 22.33 52.92
CA ILE A 213 30.83 23.22 54.06
C ILE A 213 30.32 24.62 53.65
N VAL A 214 29.46 25.20 54.48
CA VAL A 214 28.86 26.52 54.29
C VAL A 214 29.28 27.42 55.46
N LYS A 215 29.74 28.64 55.14
CA LYS A 215 30.10 29.63 56.16
C LYS A 215 28.84 30.22 56.81
N VAL A 216 28.74 30.13 58.13
CA VAL A 216 27.63 30.69 58.92
C VAL A 216 27.66 32.21 58.83
N ARG A 217 26.50 32.83 58.56
CA ARG A 217 26.31 34.29 58.53
C ARG A 217 25.03 34.64 59.28
N ASN A 218 25.09 35.62 60.18
CA ASN A 218 23.95 36.07 60.99
C ASN A 218 23.17 34.92 61.66
N GLY A 219 23.90 33.90 62.13
CA GLY A 219 23.35 32.72 62.80
C GLY A 219 22.75 31.67 61.88
N THR A 220 22.85 31.81 60.56
CA THR A 220 22.25 30.88 59.59
C THR A 220 23.30 30.28 58.65
N ALA A 221 23.12 29.01 58.31
CA ALA A 221 23.78 28.35 57.18
C ALA A 221 22.73 27.60 56.33
N THR A 222 22.77 27.78 55.01
CA THR A 222 21.83 27.15 54.08
C THR A 222 22.58 26.24 53.11
N PHE A 223 22.21 24.96 53.09
CA PHE A 223 22.76 23.94 52.20
C PHE A 223 21.80 23.71 51.04
N THR A 224 22.29 23.72 49.80
CA THR A 224 21.51 23.29 48.62
C THR A 224 21.93 21.87 48.24
N ILE A 225 20.98 20.94 48.24
CA ILE A 225 21.22 19.49 48.18
C ILE A 225 20.44 18.90 47.02
N ASN A 226 21.15 18.46 45.98
CA ASN A 226 20.53 17.74 44.87
C ASN A 226 20.04 16.37 45.33
N THR A 227 18.77 16.06 45.04
CA THR A 227 18.07 14.84 45.45
C THR A 227 18.39 13.68 44.48
N THR A 228 18.31 12.45 44.97
CA THR A 228 18.53 11.24 44.16
C THR A 228 17.53 10.16 44.54
N SER A 229 17.32 9.15 43.68
CA SER A 229 16.44 8.02 43.95
C SER A 229 16.82 7.22 45.21
N LYS A 230 18.10 7.26 45.62
CA LYS A 230 18.60 6.64 46.87
C LYS A 230 18.25 7.42 48.14
N MET A 231 17.53 8.54 48.02
CA MET A 231 17.11 9.41 49.12
C MET A 231 15.58 9.47 49.27
N VAL A 232 14.82 8.72 48.47
CA VAL A 232 13.35 8.65 48.59
C VAL A 232 12.97 8.01 49.92
N GLY A 233 11.96 8.55 50.60
CA GLY A 233 11.57 8.16 51.96
C GLY A 233 12.12 9.10 53.03
N LYS A 234 12.32 8.58 54.25
CA LYS A 234 12.80 9.33 55.42
C LYS A 234 14.33 9.27 55.51
N ASN A 235 14.99 10.40 55.76
CA ASN A 235 16.45 10.51 55.85
C ASN A 235 16.88 11.22 57.14
N ASN A 236 18.03 10.79 57.69
CA ASN A 236 18.66 11.38 58.85
C ASN A 236 19.70 12.43 58.44
N ILE A 237 19.77 13.55 59.15
CA ILE A 237 20.73 14.63 58.91
C ILE A 237 21.67 14.77 60.12
N THR A 238 22.98 14.80 59.89
CA THR A 238 23.94 15.32 60.88
C THR A 238 24.39 16.70 60.46
N ILE A 239 24.33 17.67 61.37
CA ILE A 239 25.01 18.96 61.24
C ILE A 239 26.25 18.96 62.13
N THR A 240 27.37 19.49 61.61
CA THR A 240 28.59 19.79 62.38
C THR A 240 28.93 21.26 62.25
N TYR A 241 29.14 21.96 63.36
CA TYR A 241 29.54 23.37 63.42
C TYR A 241 30.92 23.52 64.08
N SER A 242 31.82 24.27 63.46
CA SER A 242 33.22 24.44 63.89
C SER A 242 33.42 25.27 65.16
N GLY A 243 32.39 25.94 65.66
CA GLY A 243 32.56 26.99 66.67
C GLY A 243 33.11 28.30 66.08
N ASN A 244 33.22 29.31 66.95
CA ASN A 244 33.94 30.56 66.73
C ASN A 244 34.51 31.10 68.07
N SER A 245 34.88 32.38 68.12
CA SER A 245 35.44 33.01 69.33
C SER A 245 34.43 33.20 70.48
N LYS A 246 33.12 33.14 70.22
CA LYS A 246 32.04 33.30 71.21
C LYS A 246 31.29 32.00 71.49
N ILE A 247 31.01 31.19 70.47
CA ILE A 247 30.16 30.00 70.53
C ILE A 247 31.01 28.74 70.31
N ALA A 248 30.78 27.70 71.13
CA ALA A 248 31.51 26.44 71.04
C ALA A 248 31.23 25.65 69.74
N GLY A 249 32.09 24.68 69.42
CA GLY A 249 31.82 23.72 68.36
C GLY A 249 30.73 22.72 68.76
N ALA A 250 30.03 22.13 67.79
CA ALA A 250 29.00 21.13 68.07
C ALA A 250 28.72 20.18 66.91
N ARG A 251 28.11 19.05 67.26
CA ARG A 251 27.55 18.05 66.33
C ARG A 251 26.14 17.72 66.80
N VAL A 252 25.16 17.81 65.91
CA VAL A 252 23.74 17.52 66.21
C VAL A 252 23.18 16.60 65.14
N ASP A 253 22.51 15.53 65.56
CA ASP A 253 21.80 14.59 64.70
C ASP A 253 20.29 14.85 64.74
N PHE A 254 19.67 14.87 63.56
CA PHE A 254 18.23 15.03 63.37
C PHE A 254 17.68 13.79 62.67
N ILE A 255 16.87 13.02 63.39
CA ILE A 255 16.28 11.76 62.92
C ILE A 255 15.08 12.04 62.01
N ASN A 256 14.98 11.36 60.86
CA ASN A 256 13.91 11.47 59.86
C ASN A 256 13.62 12.89 59.33
N ALA A 257 14.52 13.86 59.54
CA ALA A 257 14.27 15.29 59.30
C ALA A 257 14.16 15.69 57.82
N LEU A 258 14.58 14.83 56.88
CA LEU A 258 14.36 15.04 55.44
C LEU A 258 13.50 13.91 54.87
N ILE A 259 12.25 14.23 54.55
CA ILE A 259 11.33 13.35 53.84
C ILE A 259 11.31 13.76 52.36
N ILE A 260 11.55 12.80 51.46
CA ILE A 260 11.49 13.00 50.00
C ILE A 260 10.42 12.06 49.44
N ASP A 261 9.33 12.66 48.95
CA ASP A 261 8.25 11.99 48.22
C ASP A 261 8.52 12.02 46.71
N ASN A 262 8.17 10.93 46.02
CA ASN A 262 8.34 10.73 44.58
C ASN A 262 6.99 10.58 43.84
N ASN A 263 5.86 10.67 44.54
CA ASN A 263 4.52 10.45 43.95
C ASN A 263 4.01 11.68 43.17
N ASN A 264 4.45 12.89 43.53
CA ASN A 264 4.02 14.15 42.90
C ASN A 264 4.75 14.47 41.57
N LYS A 265 4.53 13.63 40.54
CA LYS A 265 5.05 13.86 39.18
C LYS A 265 4.40 15.10 38.55
N SER A 266 5.22 15.97 37.95
CA SER A 266 4.71 17.19 37.30
C SER A 266 3.97 16.87 35.99
N GLN A 267 2.74 17.38 35.87
CA GLN A 267 1.97 17.38 34.63
C GLN A 267 2.67 18.20 33.54
N VAL A 268 2.63 17.70 32.30
CA VAL A 268 3.22 18.33 31.12
C VAL A 268 2.14 18.60 30.07
N VAL A 269 2.03 19.86 29.68
CA VAL A 269 1.19 20.32 28.56
C VAL A 269 2.05 20.33 27.29
N ALA A 270 1.52 19.72 26.23
CA ALA A 270 2.12 19.71 24.90
C ALA A 270 1.21 20.43 23.89
N VAL A 271 1.80 21.17 22.94
CA VAL A 271 1.11 21.84 21.83
C VAL A 271 1.87 21.55 20.55
N VAL A 272 1.19 21.14 19.48
CA VAL A 272 1.80 20.76 18.19
C VAL A 272 1.35 21.72 17.09
N ASP A 273 2.30 22.26 16.34
CA ASP A 273 2.03 23.29 15.34
C ASP A 273 1.38 22.69 14.08
N ASN A 274 0.24 23.26 13.63
CA ASN A 274 -0.36 22.87 12.35
C ASN A 274 0.63 23.17 11.21
N THR A 275 0.93 22.15 10.41
CA THR A 275 1.97 22.22 9.37
C THR A 275 1.35 22.05 7.99
N THR A 276 1.78 22.85 7.00
CA THR A 276 1.43 22.64 5.58
C THR A 276 2.72 22.55 4.76
N THR A 277 2.80 21.57 3.86
CA THR A 277 3.95 21.40 2.95
C THR A 277 3.51 20.72 1.64
N LYS A 278 4.42 20.59 0.67
CA LYS A 278 4.18 19.82 -0.56
C LYS A 278 4.64 18.37 -0.39
N LEU A 279 4.13 17.49 -1.24
CA LEU A 279 4.77 16.19 -1.48
C LEU A 279 6.20 16.42 -2.01
N GLY A 280 7.13 15.52 -1.69
CA GLY A 280 8.55 15.62 -2.04
C GLY A 280 9.41 16.41 -1.05
N ASP A 281 8.86 17.48 -0.48
CA ASP A 281 9.56 18.38 0.44
C ASP A 281 9.84 17.72 1.81
N THR A 282 10.73 18.35 2.59
CA THR A 282 10.99 17.95 3.98
C THR A 282 10.04 18.67 4.93
N ALA A 283 9.04 17.95 5.44
CA ALA A 283 8.20 18.46 6.52
C ALA A 283 9.05 18.71 7.77
N THR A 284 8.91 19.89 8.37
CA THR A 284 9.48 20.22 9.69
C THR A 284 8.33 20.31 10.69
N LEU A 285 8.16 19.26 11.49
CA LEU A 285 7.15 19.20 12.53
C LEU A 285 7.73 19.74 13.85
N ARG A 286 6.96 20.54 14.59
CA ARG A 286 7.35 21.10 15.89
C ARG A 286 6.27 20.87 16.95
N ALA A 287 6.72 20.63 18.17
CA ALA A 287 5.87 20.59 19.35
C ALA A 287 6.55 21.30 20.53
N ASN A 288 5.76 22.01 21.33
CA ASN A 288 6.20 22.79 22.48
C ASN A 288 5.70 22.10 23.76
N PHE A 289 6.59 21.93 24.75
CA PHE A 289 6.37 21.16 25.97
C PHE A 289 6.74 21.99 27.20
N LYS A 290 5.75 22.23 28.07
CA LYS A 290 5.91 22.93 29.35
C LYS A 290 5.24 22.14 30.47
N THR A 291 5.76 22.25 31.69
CA THR A 291 4.99 21.83 32.87
C THR A 291 3.75 22.70 33.03
N ILE A 292 2.75 22.24 33.79
CA ILE A 292 1.56 23.04 34.14
C ILE A 292 1.91 24.37 34.85
N LYS A 293 3.14 24.49 35.40
CA LYS A 293 3.71 25.71 36.00
C LYS A 293 4.50 26.57 35.00
N GLY A 294 4.36 26.33 33.69
CA GLY A 294 4.97 27.11 32.60
C GLY A 294 6.45 26.83 32.32
N ILE A 295 7.09 25.89 33.04
CA ILE A 295 8.54 25.62 32.92
C ILE A 295 8.81 24.73 31.70
N ASN A 296 9.75 25.14 30.83
CA ASN A 296 10.17 24.36 29.66
C ASN A 296 10.74 22.97 30.06
N VAL A 297 10.30 21.91 29.37
CA VAL A 297 10.89 20.56 29.57
C VAL A 297 12.27 20.50 28.91
N VAL A 298 13.32 20.28 29.71
CA VAL A 298 14.70 20.53 29.25
C VAL A 298 15.30 19.40 28.40
N LYS A 299 15.00 18.13 28.74
CA LYS A 299 15.54 16.93 28.07
C LYS A 299 14.66 15.69 28.30
N GLN A 300 13.93 15.26 27.28
CA GLN A 300 13.11 14.03 27.28
C GLN A 300 13.03 13.49 25.84
N LYS A 301 12.90 12.16 25.67
CA LYS A 301 12.68 11.54 24.35
C LYS A 301 11.21 11.66 23.96
N VAL A 302 10.94 11.99 22.70
CA VAL A 302 9.60 12.15 22.13
C VAL A 302 9.44 11.23 20.93
N GLU A 303 8.33 10.51 20.87
CA GLU A 303 7.89 9.77 19.70
C GLU A 303 7.04 10.67 18.80
N VAL A 304 7.29 10.61 17.49
CA VAL A 304 6.54 11.38 16.49
C VAL A 304 5.80 10.40 15.60
N LEU A 305 4.48 10.51 15.57
CA LEU A 305 3.59 9.61 14.84
C LEU A 305 2.79 10.39 13.79
N LEU A 306 2.41 9.70 12.71
CA LEU A 306 1.57 10.20 11.63
C LEU A 306 0.46 9.19 11.36
N ASN A 307 -0.80 9.58 11.52
CA ASN A 307 -1.97 8.69 11.53
C ASN A 307 -1.73 7.45 12.43
N ASN A 308 -1.23 7.68 13.65
CA ASN A 308 -0.85 6.68 14.66
C ASN A 308 0.29 5.71 14.27
N GLN A 309 0.92 5.83 13.10
CA GLN A 309 2.15 5.11 12.77
C GLN A 309 3.38 5.90 13.22
N LEU A 310 4.33 5.24 13.89
CA LEU A 310 5.59 5.85 14.31
C LEU A 310 6.43 6.27 13.07
N LEU A 311 6.76 7.55 12.95
CA LEU A 311 7.75 8.04 11.98
C LEU A 311 9.18 7.90 12.52
N GLY A 312 9.35 8.14 13.83
CA GLY A 312 10.63 8.09 14.50
C GLY A 312 10.58 8.81 15.84
N THR A 313 11.75 9.13 16.39
CA THR A 313 11.86 9.79 17.70
C THR A 313 12.83 10.96 17.68
N THR A 314 12.51 12.02 18.41
CA THR A 314 13.36 13.20 18.62
C THR A 314 13.55 13.46 20.12
N ASN A 315 14.28 14.51 20.49
CA ASN A 315 14.42 14.96 21.88
C ASN A 315 13.79 16.34 22.04
N ILE A 316 13.23 16.61 23.22
CA ILE A 316 12.92 17.98 23.65
C ILE A 316 14.25 18.66 24.01
N ILE A 317 14.46 19.85 23.46
CA ILE A 317 15.57 20.75 23.77
C ILE A 317 14.95 22.09 24.21
N ASN A 318 15.16 22.48 25.47
CA ASN A 318 14.60 23.70 26.07
C ASN A 318 13.11 23.93 25.73
N GLY A 319 12.27 22.94 26.05
CA GLY A 319 10.82 22.99 25.82
C GLY A 319 10.37 22.79 24.37
N THR A 320 11.27 22.67 23.39
CA THR A 320 10.90 22.46 21.98
C THR A 320 11.36 21.08 21.50
N ALA A 321 10.44 20.29 20.96
CA ALA A 321 10.75 19.15 20.11
C ALA A 321 10.64 19.57 18.64
N THR A 322 11.56 19.13 17.79
CA THR A 322 11.46 19.32 16.33
C THR A 322 11.89 18.04 15.64
N TYR A 323 11.16 17.66 14.58
CA TYR A 323 11.40 16.46 13.80
C TYR A 323 11.24 16.77 12.31
N LYS A 324 12.21 16.34 11.50
CA LYS A 324 12.25 16.59 10.05
C LYS A 324 12.20 15.27 9.31
N PHE A 325 11.32 15.15 8.31
CA PHE A 325 11.25 13.96 7.45
C PHE A 325 10.81 14.31 6.02
N LYS A 326 11.31 13.56 5.04
CA LYS A 326 11.00 13.77 3.62
C LYS A 326 9.69 13.09 3.23
N ILE A 327 8.79 13.83 2.59
CA ILE A 327 7.47 13.34 2.18
C ILE A 327 7.58 12.57 0.85
N SER A 328 7.76 11.25 0.90
CA SER A 328 7.81 10.43 -0.32
C SER A 328 6.44 10.32 -1.02
N PRO A 329 6.30 10.68 -2.32
CA PRO A 329 5.03 10.52 -3.07
C PRO A 329 4.61 9.07 -3.28
N TYR A 330 5.53 8.12 -3.14
CA TYR A 330 5.23 6.69 -3.23
C TYR A 330 4.60 6.13 -1.94
N LYS A 331 4.65 6.88 -0.83
CA LYS A 331 4.09 6.50 0.48
C LYS A 331 2.94 7.42 0.93
N TYR A 332 2.95 8.68 0.52
CA TYR A 332 1.98 9.71 0.94
C TYR A 332 1.31 10.38 -0.26
N SER A 333 0.09 10.85 -0.06
CA SER A 333 -0.70 11.59 -1.05
C SER A 333 -1.08 12.97 -0.51
N SER A 334 -1.57 13.87 -1.36
CA SER A 334 -2.11 15.15 -0.89
C SER A 334 -3.36 14.93 -0.04
N GLY A 335 -3.49 15.64 1.08
CA GLY A 335 -4.57 15.45 2.04
C GLY A 335 -4.18 15.94 3.45
N LYS A 336 -5.04 15.66 4.43
CA LYS A 336 -4.79 15.95 5.84
C LYS A 336 -4.37 14.67 6.58
N TYR A 337 -3.36 14.80 7.44
CA TYR A 337 -2.81 13.74 8.26
C TYR A 337 -2.72 14.21 9.71
N ASN A 338 -3.04 13.34 10.66
CA ASN A 338 -2.91 13.62 12.08
C ASN A 338 -1.45 13.41 12.50
N ILE A 339 -0.79 14.47 12.97
CA ILE A 339 0.53 14.39 13.61
C ILE A 339 0.36 14.31 15.12
N THR A 340 1.05 13.36 15.76
CA THR A 340 1.04 13.17 17.21
C THR A 340 2.48 13.26 17.73
N PHE A 341 2.72 14.07 18.75
CA PHE A 341 3.94 14.01 19.55
C PHE A 341 3.59 13.40 20.91
N ARG A 342 4.30 12.33 21.30
CA ARG A 342 4.05 11.57 22.54
C ARG A 342 5.34 11.44 23.37
N THR A 343 5.25 11.66 24.67
CA THR A 343 6.33 11.36 25.63
C THR A 343 5.90 10.28 26.60
N ASN A 344 6.83 9.36 26.89
CA ASN A 344 6.64 8.37 27.94
C ASN A 344 6.85 9.02 29.32
N GLU A 345 6.15 8.48 30.31
CA GLU A 345 6.30 8.88 31.70
C GLU A 345 7.72 8.65 32.23
N THR A 346 8.11 9.44 33.24
CA THR A 346 9.41 9.37 33.91
C THR A 346 9.22 9.37 35.42
N ASN A 347 10.32 9.44 36.18
CA ASN A 347 10.26 9.58 37.64
C ASN A 347 9.71 10.95 38.09
N TYR A 348 9.81 12.00 37.25
CA TYR A 348 9.55 13.40 37.66
C TYR A 348 8.48 14.11 36.81
N LEU A 349 8.26 13.65 35.57
CA LEU A 349 7.27 14.17 34.63
C LEU A 349 6.30 13.06 34.24
N GLN A 350 5.01 13.37 34.22
CA GLN A 350 3.97 12.49 33.67
C GLN A 350 4.15 12.32 32.15
N GLY A 351 3.65 11.21 31.60
CA GLY A 351 3.55 11.04 30.14
C GLY A 351 2.54 12.04 29.57
N THR A 352 2.76 12.50 28.34
CA THR A 352 1.81 13.41 27.66
C THR A 352 1.79 13.18 26.15
N GLN A 353 0.69 13.53 25.50
CA GLN A 353 0.60 13.55 24.04
C GLN A 353 -0.26 14.73 23.57
N ALA A 354 0.09 15.26 22.40
CA ALA A 354 -0.72 16.26 21.71
C ALA A 354 -0.76 15.98 20.22
N THR A 355 -1.88 16.37 19.59
CA THR A 355 -2.18 16.13 18.18
C THR A 355 -2.42 17.43 17.42
N SER A 356 -2.15 17.42 16.11
CA SER A 356 -2.38 18.55 15.20
C SER A 356 -2.47 18.04 13.74
N THR A 357 -2.63 18.93 12.76
CA THR A 357 -2.75 18.55 11.34
C THR A 357 -1.48 18.83 10.55
N LEU A 358 -1.01 17.84 9.80
CA LEU A 358 -0.13 18.01 8.65
C LEU A 358 -0.97 18.00 7.37
N THR A 359 -1.00 19.11 6.63
CA THR A 359 -1.64 19.20 5.31
C THR A 359 -0.58 19.04 4.21
N LEU A 360 -0.74 18.02 3.38
CA LEU A 360 0.11 17.76 2.21
C LEU A 360 -0.57 18.27 0.94
N THR A 361 0.15 19.07 0.17
CA THR A 361 -0.30 19.61 -1.13
C THR A 361 0.38 18.90 -2.30
N PRO A 362 -0.28 18.78 -3.48
CA PRO A 362 0.32 18.12 -4.64
C PRO A 362 1.59 18.82 -5.15
N TYR A 363 2.41 18.08 -5.90
CA TYR A 363 3.44 18.66 -6.76
C TYR A 363 2.81 19.50 -7.88
N ALA A 364 3.54 20.50 -8.38
CA ALA A 364 3.27 21.04 -9.71
C ALA A 364 3.74 20.03 -10.78
N PRO A 365 2.91 19.65 -11.77
CA PRO A 365 3.35 18.76 -12.85
C PRO A 365 4.17 19.50 -13.91
N VAL A 366 5.12 18.79 -14.49
CA VAL A 366 5.78 19.16 -15.74
C VAL A 366 5.08 18.42 -16.88
N ILE A 367 4.56 19.17 -17.86
CA ILE A 367 3.94 18.64 -19.07
C ILE A 367 4.85 18.93 -20.26
N SER A 368 5.42 17.90 -20.87
CA SER A 368 6.11 17.99 -22.16
C SER A 368 5.28 17.32 -23.26
N VAL A 369 5.41 17.84 -24.48
CA VAL A 369 4.58 17.42 -25.63
C VAL A 369 5.48 17.27 -26.85
N THR A 370 5.29 16.19 -27.60
CA THR A 370 5.90 16.01 -28.92
C THR A 370 4.83 15.67 -29.96
N THR A 371 5.07 16.10 -31.19
CA THR A 371 4.12 16.01 -32.30
C THR A 371 4.80 15.41 -33.52
N THR A 372 4.02 14.73 -34.36
CA THR A 372 4.44 14.40 -35.74
C THR A 372 3.96 15.49 -36.68
N ASN A 373 4.83 15.94 -37.59
CA ASN A 373 4.38 16.75 -38.73
C ASN A 373 3.37 15.95 -39.57
N ALA A 374 2.26 16.59 -39.92
CA ALA A 374 1.42 16.19 -41.04
C ALA A 374 1.76 17.09 -42.23
N SER A 375 1.65 16.56 -43.44
CA SER A 375 1.88 17.36 -44.64
C SER A 375 0.57 17.99 -45.11
N TYR A 376 -0.54 17.24 -45.11
CA TYR A 376 -1.78 17.61 -45.80
C TYR A 376 -3.05 17.34 -44.98
N ILE A 377 -4.18 17.90 -45.43
CA ILE A 377 -5.52 17.56 -44.93
C ILE A 377 -5.81 16.06 -45.13
N GLY A 378 -6.23 15.38 -44.06
CA GLY A 378 -6.54 13.94 -44.04
C GLY A 378 -5.43 13.08 -43.43
N ASP A 379 -4.20 13.60 -43.35
CA ASP A 379 -3.07 12.97 -42.68
C ASP A 379 -3.34 12.78 -41.17
N THR A 380 -2.58 11.88 -40.55
CA THR A 380 -2.71 11.57 -39.13
C THR A 380 -1.59 12.20 -38.31
N VAL A 381 -1.93 13.19 -37.48
CA VAL A 381 -1.05 13.74 -36.44
C VAL A 381 -1.13 12.88 -35.19
N LYS A 382 0.03 12.51 -34.64
CA LYS A 382 0.18 12.01 -33.29
C LYS A 382 0.66 13.13 -32.38
N ILE A 383 -0.02 13.32 -31.25
CA ILE A 383 0.37 14.24 -30.18
C ILE A 383 0.64 13.41 -28.94
N ARG A 384 1.92 13.21 -28.61
CA ARG A 384 2.34 12.52 -27.39
C ARG A 384 2.55 13.53 -26.27
N VAL A 385 1.96 13.25 -25.12
CA VAL A 385 1.99 14.09 -23.92
C VAL A 385 2.59 13.28 -22.79
N ASN A 386 3.66 13.80 -22.17
CA ASN A 386 4.28 13.21 -20.99
C ASN A 386 4.02 14.13 -19.79
N ILE A 387 3.55 13.58 -18.67
CA ILE A 387 3.24 14.31 -17.44
C ILE A 387 3.97 13.67 -16.24
N THR A 388 4.85 14.44 -15.62
CA THR A 388 5.69 14.02 -14.48
C THR A 388 5.73 15.09 -13.39
N ASN A 389 6.45 14.87 -12.28
CA ASN A 389 6.82 15.92 -11.32
C ASN A 389 8.11 16.69 -11.70
N GLY A 390 8.68 16.43 -12.87
CA GLY A 390 10.00 16.93 -13.28
C GLY A 390 11.20 16.06 -12.88
N THR A 391 11.01 15.01 -12.08
CA THR A 391 12.08 14.07 -11.68
C THR A 391 11.73 12.61 -11.99
N ASP A 392 10.93 11.98 -11.14
CA ASP A 392 10.80 10.52 -10.98
C ASP A 392 9.35 10.04 -10.87
N TYR A 393 8.43 10.91 -10.46
CA TYR A 393 7.02 10.57 -10.34
C TYR A 393 6.28 10.80 -11.66
N LEU A 394 5.64 9.75 -12.17
CA LEU A 394 4.90 9.74 -13.43
C LEU A 394 3.39 9.76 -13.17
N ALA A 395 2.62 10.53 -13.94
CA ALA A 395 1.17 10.59 -13.79
C ALA A 395 0.50 9.24 -14.15
N ARG A 396 -0.16 8.58 -13.18
CA ARG A 396 -0.91 7.32 -13.40
C ARG A 396 -2.43 7.47 -13.32
N SER A 397 -2.92 8.71 -13.18
CA SER A 397 -4.34 9.04 -13.05
C SER A 397 -4.59 10.52 -13.32
N GLY A 398 -5.85 10.95 -13.24
CA GLY A 398 -6.32 12.24 -13.77
C GLY A 398 -6.80 12.10 -15.23
N LYS A 399 -7.39 13.17 -15.77
CA LYS A 399 -7.84 13.29 -17.16
C LYS A 399 -6.98 14.31 -17.89
N ILE A 400 -6.59 13.99 -19.11
CA ILE A 400 -5.86 14.86 -20.03
C ILE A 400 -6.81 15.22 -21.17
N GLY A 401 -7.09 16.51 -21.31
CA GLY A 401 -7.87 17.08 -22.41
C GLY A 401 -6.99 17.81 -23.42
N LEU A 402 -7.48 17.90 -24.65
CA LEU A 402 -6.83 18.58 -25.76
C LEU A 402 -7.75 19.65 -26.35
N LYS A 403 -7.18 20.82 -26.68
CA LYS A 403 -7.73 21.76 -27.66
C LYS A 403 -6.77 21.91 -28.85
N ILE A 404 -7.31 22.14 -30.04
CA ILE A 404 -6.58 22.57 -31.23
C ILE A 404 -7.22 23.87 -31.71
N ASN A 405 -6.42 24.93 -31.92
CA ASN A 405 -6.88 26.27 -32.31
C ASN A 405 -8.07 26.72 -31.44
N ASP A 406 -7.85 26.67 -30.12
CA ASP A 406 -8.82 26.87 -29.01
C ASP A 406 -10.09 25.99 -28.98
N ASN A 407 -10.35 25.18 -30.00
CA ASN A 407 -11.49 24.28 -30.06
C ASN A 407 -11.19 22.98 -29.30
N THR A 408 -12.05 22.62 -28.35
CA THR A 408 -11.93 21.36 -27.59
C THR A 408 -12.07 20.17 -28.52
N TYR A 409 -11.09 19.26 -28.51
CA TYR A 409 -11.13 18.04 -29.29
C TYR A 409 -12.25 17.12 -28.78
N LYS A 410 -13.07 16.62 -29.70
CA LYS A 410 -14.28 15.85 -29.40
C LYS A 410 -14.34 14.57 -30.22
N VAL A 411 -14.85 13.52 -29.60
CA VAL A 411 -15.27 12.27 -30.25
C VAL A 411 -16.73 12.03 -29.88
N ASN A 412 -17.58 11.73 -30.86
CA ASN A 412 -19.03 11.59 -30.69
C ASN A 412 -19.65 12.78 -29.92
N ASN A 413 -19.29 14.00 -30.34
CA ASN A 413 -19.61 15.31 -29.72
C ASN A 413 -19.17 15.52 -28.25
N THR A 414 -18.62 14.49 -27.60
CA THR A 414 -18.15 14.53 -26.21
C THR A 414 -16.69 14.95 -26.15
N ALA A 415 -16.30 15.79 -25.18
CA ALA A 415 -14.92 16.21 -24.99
C ALA A 415 -14.01 14.99 -24.76
N TYR A 416 -13.04 14.77 -25.65
CA TYR A 416 -12.24 13.56 -25.63
C TYR A 416 -11.07 13.70 -24.65
N THR A 417 -11.14 12.96 -23.55
CA THR A 417 -10.10 12.98 -22.50
C THR A 417 -9.51 11.60 -22.28
N LEU A 418 -8.18 11.52 -22.27
CA LEU A 418 -7.43 10.29 -22.00
C LEU A 418 -6.91 10.27 -20.55
N LYS A 419 -6.58 9.09 -20.04
CA LYS A 419 -5.88 8.91 -18.75
C LYS A 419 -4.42 8.56 -19.03
N PRO A 420 -3.44 9.13 -18.29
CA PRO A 420 -2.05 8.78 -18.49
C PRO A 420 -1.72 7.40 -17.91
N VAL A 421 -0.95 6.63 -18.67
CA VAL A 421 -0.33 5.37 -18.24
C VAL A 421 1.16 5.64 -18.15
N ASP A 422 1.74 5.50 -16.95
CA ASP A 422 3.14 5.84 -16.66
C ASP A 422 3.58 7.21 -17.19
N GLY A 423 2.72 8.21 -16.97
CA GLY A 423 2.92 9.60 -17.39
C GLY A 423 2.53 9.89 -18.84
N ILE A 424 2.34 8.88 -19.69
CA ILE A 424 2.21 9.04 -21.14
C ILE A 424 0.75 8.99 -21.60
N VAL A 425 0.40 9.87 -22.54
CA VAL A 425 -0.79 9.82 -23.40
C VAL A 425 -0.37 10.06 -24.85
N GLU A 426 -1.05 9.41 -25.80
CA GLU A 426 -0.92 9.72 -27.22
C GLU A 426 -2.29 9.95 -27.86
N PHE A 427 -2.57 11.18 -28.30
CA PHE A 427 -3.73 11.48 -29.13
C PHE A 427 -3.39 11.19 -30.59
N THR A 428 -4.28 10.50 -31.30
CA THR A 428 -4.18 10.25 -32.74
C THR A 428 -5.34 10.95 -33.44
N ILE A 429 -5.02 11.82 -34.41
CA ILE A 429 -5.94 12.85 -34.92
C ILE A 429 -5.80 12.96 -36.44
N LYS A 430 -6.91 12.96 -37.17
CA LYS A 430 -6.89 13.30 -38.60
C LYS A 430 -7.01 14.81 -38.79
N THR A 431 -6.12 15.38 -39.60
CA THR A 431 -6.16 16.81 -39.96
C THR A 431 -7.41 17.13 -40.79
N SER A 432 -7.90 18.36 -40.72
CA SER A 432 -9.15 18.79 -41.36
C SER A 432 -9.06 20.23 -41.88
N LYS A 433 -10.08 20.70 -42.60
CA LYS A 433 -10.11 22.07 -43.16
C LYS A 433 -9.98 23.18 -42.10
N SER A 434 -10.36 22.95 -40.85
CA SER A 434 -10.19 23.92 -39.75
C SER A 434 -8.79 23.91 -39.11
N MET A 435 -7.86 23.12 -39.68
CA MET A 435 -6.48 22.94 -39.21
C MET A 435 -5.45 23.34 -40.28
N ILE A 436 -5.85 24.04 -41.34
CA ILE A 436 -4.92 24.52 -42.38
C ILE A 436 -3.99 25.59 -41.78
N GLY A 437 -2.71 25.52 -42.10
CA GLY A 437 -1.67 26.42 -41.58
C GLY A 437 -1.01 25.90 -40.30
N PHE A 438 -0.50 26.80 -39.46
CA PHE A 438 0.08 26.44 -38.15
C PHE A 438 -1.02 26.23 -37.11
N ASN A 439 -0.91 25.12 -36.36
CA ASN A 439 -1.88 24.74 -35.35
C ASN A 439 -1.33 24.93 -33.94
N HIS A 440 -2.11 25.58 -33.08
CA HIS A 440 -1.79 25.78 -31.67
C HIS A 440 -2.55 24.74 -30.85
N ILE A 441 -1.88 24.06 -29.92
CA ILE A 441 -2.52 23.06 -29.06
C ILE A 441 -2.46 23.48 -27.59
N THR A 442 -3.56 23.25 -26.89
CA THR A 442 -3.60 23.36 -25.42
C THR A 442 -3.80 21.97 -24.85
N ILE A 443 -2.90 21.55 -23.96
CA ILE A 443 -3.07 20.39 -23.10
C ILE A 443 -3.57 20.86 -21.74
N THR A 444 -4.66 20.25 -21.24
CA THR A 444 -5.14 20.44 -19.87
C THR A 444 -5.06 19.13 -19.11
N TYR A 445 -4.48 19.17 -17.90
CA TYR A 445 -4.43 18.04 -16.99
C TYR A 445 -5.25 18.33 -15.74
N SER A 446 -6.16 17.44 -15.36
CA SER A 446 -7.07 17.63 -14.22
C SER A 446 -6.37 17.57 -12.85
N GLY A 447 -5.12 17.10 -12.80
CA GLY A 447 -4.49 16.69 -11.55
C GLY A 447 -5.00 15.34 -11.03
N ASN A 448 -4.37 14.88 -9.95
CA ASN A 448 -4.73 13.74 -9.12
C ASN A 448 -4.28 14.00 -7.66
N ASN A 449 -4.18 12.96 -6.83
CA ASN A 449 -3.80 13.08 -5.42
C ASN A 449 -2.27 13.25 -5.20
N GLN A 450 -1.49 13.47 -6.25
CA GLN A 450 -0.03 13.59 -6.22
C GLN A 450 0.49 14.78 -7.04
N LEU A 451 -0.15 15.08 -8.16
CA LEU A 451 0.14 16.17 -9.09
C LEU A 451 -1.07 17.11 -9.18
N SER A 452 -0.86 18.43 -9.12
CA SER A 452 -1.93 19.41 -9.28
C SER A 452 -2.50 19.43 -10.70
N SER A 453 -3.66 20.08 -10.88
CA SER A 453 -4.11 20.45 -12.22
C SER A 453 -3.13 21.43 -12.90
N ALA A 454 -3.04 21.39 -14.22
CA ALA A 454 -2.16 22.26 -15.01
C ALA A 454 -2.63 22.43 -16.47
N LYS A 455 -2.07 23.44 -17.14
CA LYS A 455 -2.34 23.78 -18.54
C LYS A 455 -1.02 24.12 -19.24
N THR A 456 -0.75 23.51 -20.39
CA THR A 456 0.37 23.85 -21.28
C THR A 456 -0.19 24.26 -22.64
N ILE A 457 0.40 25.28 -23.26
CA ILE A 457 0.10 25.71 -24.62
C ILE A 457 1.37 25.52 -25.46
N ILE A 458 1.25 24.86 -26.62
CA ILE A 458 2.31 24.71 -27.60
C ILE A 458 1.87 25.46 -28.87
N ASN A 459 2.62 26.50 -29.22
CA ASN A 459 2.40 27.26 -30.45
C ASN A 459 3.02 26.53 -31.64
N ASN A 460 2.40 26.64 -32.82
CA ASN A 460 2.88 26.05 -34.08
C ASN A 460 3.21 24.54 -33.96
N ALA A 461 2.45 23.82 -33.14
CA ALA A 461 2.74 22.44 -32.74
C ALA A 461 2.71 21.43 -33.89
N PHE A 462 1.93 21.72 -34.94
CA PHE A 462 2.05 21.08 -36.24
C PHE A 462 1.55 22.02 -37.34
N TYR A 463 2.03 21.80 -38.56
CA TYR A 463 1.56 22.48 -39.78
C TYR A 463 0.64 21.56 -40.58
N THR A 464 -0.13 22.09 -41.54
CA THR A 464 -0.96 21.30 -42.48
C THR A 464 -1.26 22.11 -43.74
N GLU A 465 -0.94 21.56 -44.91
CA GLU A 465 -1.19 22.17 -46.21
C GLU A 465 -2.56 21.81 -46.81
N ASN A 466 -3.04 22.69 -47.71
CA ASN A 466 -4.34 22.58 -48.36
C ASN A 466 -4.24 21.96 -49.77
N ASN A 467 -4.81 20.77 -49.96
CA ASN A 467 -4.68 19.95 -51.18
C ASN A 467 -5.58 20.35 -52.37
N THR A 468 -6.14 21.57 -52.44
CA THR A 468 -7.26 21.90 -53.35
C THR A 468 -6.92 22.21 -54.82
N GLU A 469 -5.65 22.15 -55.26
CA GLU A 469 -5.24 22.53 -56.63
C GLU A 469 -4.74 21.34 -57.50
N LEU A 470 -5.24 20.13 -57.27
CA LEU A 470 -4.55 18.89 -57.70
C LEU A 470 -5.12 18.12 -58.91
N VAL A 471 -6.16 18.57 -59.61
CA VAL A 471 -6.65 17.88 -60.84
C VAL A 471 -7.04 18.87 -61.95
N ASN A 472 -6.25 18.95 -63.02
CA ASN A 472 -6.56 19.80 -64.18
C ASN A 472 -7.33 19.07 -65.29
N LYS A 473 -7.13 17.75 -65.45
CA LYS A 473 -7.70 17.00 -66.58
C LYS A 473 -7.95 15.54 -66.25
N ILE A 474 -9.02 14.99 -66.82
CA ILE A 474 -9.28 13.56 -66.89
C ILE A 474 -9.41 13.13 -68.36
N THR A 475 -8.87 11.96 -68.70
CA THR A 475 -8.89 11.41 -70.07
C THR A 475 -9.58 10.06 -70.06
N ILE A 476 -10.64 9.92 -70.85
CA ILE A 476 -11.31 8.63 -71.08
C ILE A 476 -10.55 7.91 -72.20
N ASN A 477 -9.92 6.77 -71.90
CA ASN A 477 -9.29 5.95 -72.93
C ASN A 477 -10.38 5.31 -73.81
N THR A 478 -10.16 5.34 -75.13
CA THR A 478 -11.16 4.93 -76.13
C THR A 478 -11.53 3.45 -75.97
N PRO A 479 -12.79 3.11 -75.60
CA PRO A 479 -13.23 1.73 -75.60
C PRO A 479 -13.32 1.18 -77.05
N PRO A 480 -13.31 -0.16 -77.25
CA PRO A 480 -13.48 -0.74 -78.57
C PRO A 480 -14.80 -0.29 -79.21
N LYS A 481 -14.80 -0.01 -80.52
CA LYS A 481 -15.90 0.73 -81.18
C LYS A 481 -17.25 -0.01 -81.26
N THR A 482 -17.33 -1.30 -80.90
CA THR A 482 -18.53 -2.12 -81.08
C THR A 482 -18.66 -3.16 -79.97
N VAL A 483 -19.26 -2.79 -78.82
CA VAL A 483 -19.40 -3.69 -77.66
C VAL A 483 -20.62 -3.36 -76.78
N ARG A 484 -21.20 -4.40 -76.16
CA ARG A 484 -22.25 -4.27 -75.11
C ARG A 484 -21.70 -4.28 -73.68
N MET A 485 -20.43 -4.63 -73.50
CA MET A 485 -19.65 -4.27 -72.31
C MET A 485 -18.27 -3.78 -72.74
N GLY A 486 -17.77 -2.72 -72.12
CA GLY A 486 -16.42 -2.23 -72.32
C GLY A 486 -15.63 -2.14 -71.02
N LEU A 487 -14.32 -2.18 -71.13
CA LEU A 487 -13.42 -1.67 -70.10
C LEU A 487 -13.27 -0.16 -70.33
N LEU A 488 -13.63 0.66 -69.35
CA LEU A 488 -13.31 2.08 -69.35
C LEU A 488 -12.16 2.34 -68.37
N LYS A 489 -11.04 2.84 -68.91
CA LYS A 489 -9.92 3.36 -68.13
C LYS A 489 -9.95 4.88 -68.21
N VAL A 490 -10.20 5.53 -67.09
CA VAL A 490 -10.12 6.99 -66.95
C VAL A 490 -8.84 7.34 -66.24
N ASP A 491 -7.95 8.06 -66.92
CA ASP A 491 -6.72 8.58 -66.35
C ASP A 491 -6.97 9.96 -65.73
N VAL A 492 -6.52 10.15 -64.49
CA VAL A 492 -6.69 11.38 -63.70
C VAL A 492 -5.33 12.07 -63.60
N ILE A 493 -5.19 13.22 -64.25
CA ILE A 493 -3.89 13.84 -64.53
C ILE A 493 -3.68 15.09 -63.68
N LEU A 494 -2.62 15.03 -62.87
CA LEU A 494 -2.08 16.12 -62.05
C LEU A 494 -1.39 17.20 -62.91
N ASN A 495 -1.35 18.43 -62.40
CA ASN A 495 -0.54 19.48 -62.99
C ASN A 495 0.94 19.32 -62.56
N ASN A 496 1.82 19.02 -63.53
CA ASN A 496 3.29 19.19 -63.50
C ASN A 496 4.15 18.61 -62.33
N LYS A 497 3.63 17.83 -61.38
CA LYS A 497 4.43 17.31 -60.22
C LYS A 497 4.40 15.80 -59.94
N ASN A 498 4.00 14.95 -60.89
CA ASN A 498 4.20 13.48 -60.90
C ASN A 498 3.75 12.62 -59.69
N ASN A 499 3.09 13.18 -58.68
CA ASN A 499 2.60 12.45 -57.52
C ASN A 499 1.48 11.42 -57.88
N ARG A 500 1.16 10.53 -56.93
CA ARG A 500 0.17 9.44 -57.14
C ARG A 500 -1.08 9.63 -56.29
N ILE A 501 -2.20 9.91 -56.95
CA ILE A 501 -3.56 9.89 -56.40
C ILE A 501 -3.96 8.43 -56.13
N ASN A 502 -4.41 8.16 -54.90
CA ASN A 502 -4.94 6.87 -54.42
C ASN A 502 -6.25 7.04 -53.64
N ASP A 503 -6.96 8.17 -53.83
CA ASP A 503 -8.21 8.51 -53.17
C ASP A 503 -9.14 9.27 -54.15
N GLY A 504 -10.42 9.38 -53.80
CA GLY A 504 -11.45 9.99 -54.63
C GLY A 504 -12.08 9.02 -55.65
N ILE A 505 -13.17 9.47 -56.26
CA ILE A 505 -14.09 8.65 -57.07
C ILE A 505 -14.24 9.28 -58.45
N VAL A 506 -14.06 8.49 -59.51
CA VAL A 506 -14.54 8.83 -60.85
C VAL A 506 -15.97 8.30 -61.01
N THR A 507 -16.90 9.19 -61.35
CA THR A 507 -18.27 8.85 -61.75
C THR A 507 -18.37 8.85 -63.27
N ILE A 508 -18.95 7.79 -63.84
CA ILE A 508 -19.08 7.59 -65.29
C ILE A 508 -20.57 7.50 -65.64
N LEU A 509 -20.96 8.18 -66.72
CA LEU A 509 -22.32 8.25 -67.23
C LEU A 509 -22.39 7.74 -68.67
N LEU A 510 -23.50 7.11 -69.02
CA LEU A 510 -23.89 6.77 -70.39
C LEU A 510 -25.22 7.48 -70.66
N ASN A 511 -25.22 8.40 -71.62
CA ASN A 511 -26.38 9.23 -71.96
C ASN A 511 -27.07 9.83 -70.71
N ASN A 512 -26.30 10.59 -69.92
CA ASN A 512 -26.68 11.20 -68.63
C ASN A 512 -27.04 10.23 -67.48
N THR A 513 -27.18 8.92 -67.72
CA THR A 513 -27.42 7.91 -66.67
C THR A 513 -26.10 7.47 -66.06
N ILE A 514 -25.95 7.51 -64.72
CA ILE A 514 -24.74 6.98 -64.05
C ILE A 514 -24.67 5.46 -64.25
N ILE A 515 -23.56 4.98 -64.83
CA ILE A 515 -23.30 3.55 -65.10
C ILE A 515 -22.20 2.95 -64.23
N SER A 516 -21.30 3.78 -63.67
CA SER A 516 -20.30 3.31 -62.70
C SER A 516 -19.81 4.44 -61.79
N LYS A 517 -19.33 4.06 -60.61
CA LYS A 517 -18.51 4.87 -59.71
C LYS A 517 -17.31 4.01 -59.31
N THR A 518 -16.09 4.53 -59.40
CA THR A 518 -14.88 3.75 -59.16
C THR A 518 -13.80 4.61 -58.52
N GLY A 519 -13.13 4.08 -57.49
CA GLY A 519 -12.06 4.77 -56.78
C GLY A 519 -10.78 4.91 -57.63
N VAL A 520 -10.05 6.01 -57.45
CA VAL A 520 -8.77 6.24 -58.13
C VAL A 520 -7.63 5.53 -57.38
N LYS A 521 -6.78 4.81 -58.12
CA LYS A 521 -5.55 4.17 -57.61
C LYS A 521 -4.42 4.35 -58.61
N ASN A 522 -3.25 4.80 -58.16
CA ASN A 522 -2.12 5.19 -59.00
C ASN A 522 -2.56 6.06 -60.21
N ASN A 523 -3.21 7.20 -59.96
CA ASN A 523 -3.72 8.13 -60.98
C ASN A 523 -4.77 7.53 -61.96
N THR A 524 -5.25 6.32 -61.73
CA THR A 524 -6.11 5.57 -62.68
C THR A 524 -7.43 5.17 -62.02
N ALA A 525 -8.55 5.34 -62.72
CA ALA A 525 -9.82 4.68 -62.39
C ALA A 525 -10.20 3.72 -63.53
N THR A 526 -10.20 2.41 -63.24
CA THR A 526 -10.46 1.36 -64.24
C THR A 526 -11.71 0.59 -63.84
N THR A 527 -12.72 0.56 -64.71
CA THR A 527 -14.01 -0.07 -64.43
C THR A 527 -14.58 -0.76 -65.66
N TYR A 528 -15.30 -1.86 -65.46
CA TYR A 528 -16.15 -2.41 -66.52
C TYR A 528 -17.51 -1.69 -66.50
N TYR A 529 -18.05 -1.40 -67.67
CA TYR A 529 -19.42 -0.88 -67.80
C TYR A 529 -20.26 -1.77 -68.71
N GLN A 530 -21.52 -1.91 -68.34
CA GLN A 530 -22.53 -2.66 -69.07
C GLN A 530 -23.45 -1.68 -69.78
N VAL A 531 -23.59 -1.84 -71.10
CA VAL A 531 -24.55 -1.06 -71.90
C VAL A 531 -25.93 -1.72 -71.76
N PRO A 532 -27.02 -0.98 -71.45
CA PRO A 532 -28.36 -1.55 -71.34
C PRO A 532 -28.79 -2.29 -72.61
N THR A 533 -29.53 -3.39 -72.46
CA THR A 533 -29.87 -4.26 -73.60
C THR A 533 -30.75 -3.58 -74.66
N THR A 534 -31.52 -2.58 -74.26
CA THR A 534 -32.36 -1.73 -75.11
C THR A 534 -31.58 -0.74 -75.99
N TYR A 535 -30.30 -0.51 -75.73
CA TYR A 535 -29.52 0.49 -76.46
C TYR A 535 -29.07 -0.07 -77.82
N ASN A 536 -29.20 0.73 -78.87
CA ASN A 536 -28.85 0.41 -80.26
C ASN A 536 -28.51 1.70 -81.01
N GLY A 537 -27.34 1.78 -81.65
CA GLY A 537 -26.81 3.02 -82.24
C GLY A 537 -25.70 3.67 -81.41
N THR A 538 -25.50 4.99 -81.55
CA THR A 538 -24.38 5.72 -80.96
C THR A 538 -24.78 6.40 -79.64
N TYR A 539 -23.96 6.23 -78.58
CA TYR A 539 -24.24 6.78 -77.25
C TYR A 539 -23.04 7.53 -76.67
N LYS A 540 -23.32 8.66 -76.02
CA LYS A 540 -22.35 9.49 -75.30
C LYS A 540 -21.94 8.82 -73.98
N ILE A 541 -20.64 8.65 -73.75
CA ILE A 541 -20.06 8.38 -72.43
C ILE A 541 -19.50 9.69 -71.88
N GLU A 542 -19.74 9.95 -70.59
CA GLU A 542 -19.14 11.04 -69.84
C GLU A 542 -18.42 10.49 -68.60
N ALA A 543 -17.43 11.22 -68.10
CA ALA A 543 -16.81 10.97 -66.79
C ALA A 543 -16.48 12.27 -66.08
N TYR A 544 -16.53 12.28 -64.74
CA TYR A 544 -16.00 13.35 -63.89
C TYR A 544 -15.40 12.77 -62.59
N TYR A 545 -14.40 13.44 -62.01
CA TYR A 545 -13.77 13.05 -60.75
C TYR A 545 -14.29 13.90 -59.59
N THR A 546 -14.49 13.28 -58.43
CA THR A 546 -14.80 13.94 -57.15
C THR A 546 -13.91 13.42 -56.03
N THR A 547 -13.44 14.30 -55.14
CA THR A 547 -12.71 13.89 -53.93
C THR A 547 -13.59 13.12 -52.96
N THR A 548 -12.99 12.29 -52.09
CA THR A 548 -13.70 11.64 -50.99
C THR A 548 -14.32 12.70 -50.07
N GLY A 549 -15.62 12.56 -49.78
CA GLY A 549 -16.41 13.59 -49.09
C GLY A 549 -16.95 14.70 -50.00
N ASN A 550 -16.88 14.56 -51.33
CA ASN A 550 -17.45 15.49 -52.34
C ASN A 550 -16.96 16.95 -52.21
N THR A 551 -15.73 17.15 -51.73
CA THR A 551 -15.21 18.50 -51.43
C THR A 551 -14.67 19.26 -52.65
N TYR A 552 -14.56 18.60 -53.80
CA TYR A 552 -14.15 19.12 -55.11
C TYR A 552 -14.73 18.22 -56.23
N SER A 553 -14.98 18.79 -57.41
CA SER A 553 -15.38 18.07 -58.63
C SER A 553 -14.68 18.65 -59.86
N THR A 554 -14.27 17.80 -60.80
CA THR A 554 -13.83 18.26 -62.13
C THR A 554 -15.02 18.58 -63.04
N ASN A 555 -14.74 19.29 -64.14
CA ASN A 555 -15.59 19.27 -65.33
C ASN A 555 -15.72 17.85 -65.91
N LYS A 556 -16.75 17.62 -66.74
CA LYS A 556 -16.96 16.36 -67.45
C LYS A 556 -16.06 16.26 -68.69
N THR A 557 -15.37 15.13 -68.86
CA THR A 557 -14.81 14.70 -70.16
C THR A 557 -15.83 13.78 -70.86
N GLN A 558 -15.88 13.78 -72.19
CA GLN A 558 -16.84 13.00 -72.99
C GLN A 558 -16.19 12.21 -74.13
N THR A 559 -16.82 11.10 -74.52
CA THR A 559 -16.52 10.30 -75.72
C THR A 559 -17.79 9.58 -76.20
N SER A 560 -17.73 8.74 -77.23
CA SER A 560 -18.90 8.03 -77.79
C SER A 560 -18.60 6.56 -78.10
N ILE A 561 -19.63 5.71 -78.00
CA ILE A 561 -19.60 4.28 -78.37
C ILE A 561 -20.70 3.94 -79.37
N ILE A 562 -20.52 2.86 -80.15
CA ILE A 562 -21.55 2.31 -81.04
C ILE A 562 -21.98 0.93 -80.52
N VAL A 563 -23.30 0.71 -80.45
CA VAL A 563 -23.93 -0.45 -79.84
C VAL A 563 -24.78 -1.17 -80.89
N GLY A 564 -24.36 -2.37 -81.31
CA GLY A 564 -25.11 -3.18 -82.28
C GLY A 564 -26.15 -4.10 -81.63
N LYS A 565 -27.11 -4.60 -82.43
CA LYS A 565 -28.04 -5.69 -82.05
C LYS A 565 -27.23 -6.98 -81.79
N PRO A 566 -27.54 -7.78 -80.75
CA PRO A 566 -26.86 -9.05 -80.52
C PRO A 566 -27.23 -10.08 -81.60
N GLU A 567 -26.24 -10.81 -82.12
CA GLU A 567 -26.45 -11.85 -83.14
C GLU A 567 -26.29 -13.29 -82.59
N ILE A 568 -25.73 -13.46 -81.38
CA ILE A 568 -25.54 -14.76 -80.72
C ILE A 568 -26.67 -15.03 -79.73
N GLY A 569 -27.38 -16.14 -79.92
CA GLY A 569 -28.25 -16.76 -78.92
C GLY A 569 -27.46 -17.76 -78.07
N LEU A 570 -27.80 -17.87 -76.78
CA LEU A 570 -27.23 -18.86 -75.85
C LEU A 570 -28.15 -19.03 -74.63
N THR A 571 -27.96 -20.13 -73.89
CA THR A 571 -28.72 -20.48 -72.68
C THR A 571 -27.75 -20.72 -71.52
N LEU A 572 -27.92 -20.01 -70.40
CA LEU A 572 -27.16 -20.21 -69.16
C LEU A 572 -27.91 -21.14 -68.22
N ILE A 573 -27.19 -22.07 -67.60
CA ILE A 573 -27.69 -23.05 -66.64
C ILE A 573 -26.80 -22.98 -65.40
N THR A 574 -27.41 -22.77 -64.24
CA THR A 574 -26.79 -22.62 -62.92
C THR A 574 -27.64 -23.31 -61.86
N PRO A 575 -27.09 -23.65 -60.68
CA PRO A 575 -27.91 -23.96 -59.51
C PRO A 575 -28.82 -22.78 -59.16
N THR A 576 -29.99 -23.06 -58.58
CA THR A 576 -30.89 -22.05 -57.99
C THR A 576 -30.47 -21.65 -56.58
N THR A 577 -29.79 -22.55 -55.86
CA THR A 577 -29.21 -22.35 -54.54
C THR A 577 -27.82 -22.96 -54.44
N ALA A 578 -26.93 -22.37 -53.65
CA ALA A 578 -25.64 -22.93 -53.27
C ALA A 578 -25.19 -22.39 -51.89
N ASP A 579 -24.15 -22.98 -51.30
CA ASP A 579 -23.58 -22.51 -50.03
C ASP A 579 -22.29 -21.71 -50.27
N ALA A 580 -22.00 -20.71 -49.44
CA ALA A 580 -20.77 -19.92 -49.52
C ALA A 580 -19.55 -20.81 -49.25
N GLY A 581 -18.48 -20.66 -50.04
CA GLY A 581 -17.32 -21.58 -50.01
C GLY A 581 -17.48 -22.87 -50.81
N SER A 582 -18.64 -23.14 -51.43
CA SER A 582 -18.86 -24.33 -52.28
C SER A 582 -18.41 -24.14 -53.72
N ASN A 583 -18.09 -25.25 -54.42
CA ASN A 583 -17.87 -25.24 -55.87
C ASN A 583 -19.20 -25.37 -56.63
N ILE A 584 -19.56 -24.34 -57.39
CA ILE A 584 -20.68 -24.40 -58.35
C ILE A 584 -20.20 -24.79 -59.75
N THR A 585 -21.08 -25.43 -60.51
CA THR A 585 -20.89 -25.68 -61.95
C THR A 585 -21.82 -24.77 -62.75
N ILE A 586 -21.26 -23.99 -63.66
CA ILE A 586 -21.96 -23.08 -64.55
C ILE A 586 -21.84 -23.64 -65.97
N LYS A 587 -22.97 -23.87 -66.64
CA LYS A 587 -23.00 -24.41 -68.02
C LYS A 587 -23.65 -23.41 -68.95
N VAL A 588 -23.10 -23.28 -70.16
CA VAL A 588 -23.74 -22.56 -71.26
C VAL A 588 -23.96 -23.52 -72.42
N SER A 589 -25.14 -23.46 -73.04
CA SER A 589 -25.54 -24.28 -74.18
C SER A 589 -26.27 -23.45 -75.24
N ASN A 590 -26.61 -24.08 -76.37
CA ASN A 590 -27.32 -23.46 -77.49
C ASN A 590 -26.59 -22.24 -78.09
N ILE A 591 -25.26 -22.19 -77.96
CA ILE A 591 -24.42 -21.09 -78.41
C ILE A 591 -24.45 -21.05 -79.95
N THR A 592 -25.20 -20.10 -80.50
CA THR A 592 -25.60 -20.07 -81.91
C THR A 592 -25.54 -18.66 -82.50
N LEU A 593 -24.92 -18.52 -83.67
CA LEU A 593 -24.97 -17.30 -84.49
C LEU A 593 -26.01 -17.51 -85.59
N LYS A 594 -27.08 -16.71 -85.62
CA LYS A 594 -28.14 -16.81 -86.66
C LYS A 594 -28.65 -18.26 -86.82
N ASN A 595 -28.90 -18.93 -85.69
CA ASN A 595 -29.27 -20.35 -85.54
C ASN A 595 -28.19 -21.40 -85.86
N THR A 596 -27.02 -21.02 -86.40
CA THR A 596 -25.88 -21.93 -86.63
C THR A 596 -25.08 -22.17 -85.35
N LYS A 597 -24.85 -23.44 -84.98
CA LYS A 597 -24.07 -23.86 -83.80
C LYS A 597 -22.60 -23.43 -83.90
N LEU A 598 -22.04 -22.87 -82.83
CA LEU A 598 -20.63 -22.43 -82.78
C LEU A 598 -19.72 -23.44 -82.08
N ASN A 599 -18.52 -23.64 -82.64
CA ASN A 599 -17.53 -24.63 -82.20
C ASN A 599 -16.19 -24.02 -81.75
N ASN A 600 -16.13 -22.69 -81.66
CA ASN A 600 -14.97 -21.89 -81.30
C ASN A 600 -15.43 -20.62 -80.55
N GLY A 601 -14.48 -19.78 -80.12
CA GLY A 601 -14.75 -18.65 -79.23
C GLY A 601 -14.80 -19.04 -77.75
N THR A 602 -15.14 -18.08 -76.89
CA THR A 602 -14.99 -18.18 -75.43
C THR A 602 -16.21 -17.60 -74.72
N ILE A 603 -16.68 -18.24 -73.66
CA ILE A 603 -17.63 -17.63 -72.72
C ILE A 603 -16.86 -16.93 -71.60
N ILE A 604 -17.23 -15.68 -71.29
CA ILE A 604 -16.85 -14.99 -70.05
C ILE A 604 -18.01 -15.11 -69.05
N TYR A 605 -17.68 -15.43 -67.81
CA TYR A 605 -18.61 -15.57 -66.69
C TYR A 605 -18.45 -14.43 -65.69
N ILE A 606 -19.57 -13.92 -65.18
CA ILE A 606 -19.60 -12.73 -64.32
C ILE A 606 -20.58 -12.96 -63.16
N LEU A 607 -20.16 -12.64 -61.93
CA LEU A 607 -20.95 -12.71 -60.70
C LEU A 607 -20.91 -11.34 -60.03
N ASN A 608 -22.07 -10.74 -59.72
CA ASN A 608 -22.17 -9.37 -59.17
C ASN A 608 -21.22 -8.37 -59.89
N ASN A 609 -21.30 -8.31 -61.22
CA ASN A 609 -20.48 -7.47 -62.11
C ASN A 609 -18.95 -7.74 -62.11
N THR A 610 -18.47 -8.74 -61.37
CA THR A 610 -17.06 -9.14 -61.34
C THR A 610 -16.83 -10.34 -62.26
N ILE A 611 -15.84 -10.28 -63.16
CA ILE A 611 -15.47 -11.44 -63.99
C ILE A 611 -14.89 -12.53 -63.09
N ILE A 612 -15.55 -13.69 -63.05
CA ILE A 612 -15.12 -14.84 -62.23
C ILE A 612 -14.25 -15.83 -63.00
N GLY A 613 -14.35 -15.85 -64.33
CA GLY A 613 -13.56 -16.75 -65.18
C GLY A 613 -14.04 -16.77 -66.63
N ASN A 614 -13.47 -17.69 -67.41
CA ASN A 614 -13.85 -17.93 -68.80
C ASN A 614 -13.68 -19.41 -69.18
N SER A 615 -14.31 -19.86 -70.27
CA SER A 615 -14.05 -21.18 -70.86
C SER A 615 -14.35 -21.23 -72.36
N SER A 616 -13.55 -21.99 -73.10
CA SER A 616 -13.69 -22.14 -74.56
C SER A 616 -14.97 -22.88 -74.95
N VAL A 617 -15.57 -22.50 -76.08
CA VAL A 617 -16.78 -23.12 -76.63
C VAL A 617 -16.42 -24.33 -77.50
N LYS A 618 -17.18 -25.42 -77.34
CA LYS A 618 -17.11 -26.64 -78.17
C LYS A 618 -18.51 -27.24 -78.34
N ASN A 619 -18.87 -27.61 -79.56
CA ASN A 619 -20.16 -28.23 -79.90
C ASN A 619 -21.38 -27.39 -79.42
N ALA A 620 -21.33 -26.07 -79.58
CA ALA A 620 -22.31 -25.09 -79.07
C ALA A 620 -22.55 -25.12 -77.55
N THR A 621 -21.59 -25.62 -76.77
CA THR A 621 -21.65 -25.68 -75.31
C THR A 621 -20.31 -25.30 -74.67
N THR A 622 -20.34 -25.00 -73.38
CA THR A 622 -19.15 -25.01 -72.50
C THR A 622 -19.57 -25.08 -71.04
N THR A 623 -18.63 -25.46 -70.16
CA THR A 623 -18.86 -25.64 -68.72
C THR A 623 -17.68 -25.06 -67.95
N TYR A 624 -17.97 -24.30 -66.90
CA TYR A 624 -16.98 -23.71 -66.00
C TYR A 624 -17.32 -24.06 -64.55
N LYS A 625 -16.29 -24.38 -63.75
CA LYS A 625 -16.42 -24.63 -62.31
C LYS A 625 -15.87 -23.41 -61.56
N TYR A 626 -16.60 -22.94 -60.56
CA TYR A 626 -16.22 -21.77 -59.78
C TYR A 626 -16.42 -22.02 -58.28
N LEU A 627 -15.40 -21.68 -57.49
CA LEU A 627 -15.46 -21.69 -56.04
C LEU A 627 -16.11 -20.39 -55.55
N LEU A 628 -17.30 -20.46 -54.95
CA LEU A 628 -17.97 -19.30 -54.40
C LEU A 628 -17.17 -18.73 -53.20
N PRO A 629 -16.87 -17.41 -53.16
CA PRO A 629 -16.30 -16.79 -51.98
C PRO A 629 -17.14 -17.03 -50.72
N THR A 630 -16.47 -17.32 -49.61
CA THR A 630 -17.07 -17.56 -48.28
C THR A 630 -17.79 -16.33 -47.69
N THR A 631 -17.61 -15.15 -48.29
CA THR A 631 -18.22 -13.88 -47.86
C THR A 631 -19.56 -13.58 -48.54
N LEU A 632 -19.97 -14.33 -49.57
CA LEU A 632 -21.22 -14.08 -50.28
C LEU A 632 -22.44 -14.61 -49.51
N ASN A 633 -23.51 -13.83 -49.50
CA ASN A 633 -24.79 -14.20 -48.89
C ASN A 633 -25.96 -13.60 -49.70
N GLY A 634 -27.13 -14.26 -49.66
CA GLY A 634 -28.34 -13.79 -50.31
C GLY A 634 -28.40 -14.04 -51.82
N LYS A 635 -29.29 -13.30 -52.50
CA LYS A 635 -29.56 -13.47 -53.94
C LYS A 635 -28.56 -12.67 -54.78
N THR A 636 -27.94 -13.33 -55.76
CA THR A 636 -26.95 -12.75 -56.68
C THR A 636 -27.21 -13.22 -58.12
N SER A 637 -26.73 -12.44 -59.10
CA SER A 637 -26.86 -12.74 -60.53
C SER A 637 -25.54 -13.29 -61.10
N ILE A 638 -25.67 -14.38 -61.87
CA ILE A 638 -24.63 -14.88 -62.78
C ILE A 638 -25.00 -14.49 -64.21
N ASN A 639 -24.10 -13.83 -64.90
CA ASN A 639 -24.21 -13.47 -66.32
C ASN A 639 -23.17 -14.23 -67.15
N ALA A 640 -23.52 -14.54 -68.41
CA ALA A 640 -22.61 -15.15 -69.37
C ALA A 640 -22.61 -14.41 -70.71
N TYR A 641 -21.43 -14.27 -71.32
CA TYR A 641 -21.20 -13.54 -72.57
C TYR A 641 -20.33 -14.34 -73.53
N TYR A 642 -20.71 -14.43 -74.81
CA TYR A 642 -19.86 -15.01 -75.86
C TYR A 642 -18.92 -13.97 -76.47
N VAL A 643 -17.67 -14.37 -76.59
CA VAL A 643 -16.55 -13.67 -77.23
C VAL A 643 -16.12 -14.47 -78.45
N ASP A 644 -15.97 -13.81 -79.60
CA ASP A 644 -15.42 -14.44 -80.80
C ASP A 644 -13.88 -14.64 -80.71
N THR A 645 -13.30 -15.30 -81.72
CA THR A 645 -11.85 -15.55 -81.81
C THR A 645 -11.01 -14.27 -81.89
N ASN A 646 -11.63 -13.13 -82.14
CA ASN A 646 -10.98 -11.83 -82.30
C ASN A 646 -11.15 -10.97 -81.01
N GLY A 647 -11.61 -11.57 -79.91
CA GLY A 647 -11.78 -10.90 -78.62
C GLY A 647 -13.03 -10.02 -78.52
N THR A 648 -13.94 -10.05 -79.50
CA THR A 648 -15.14 -9.19 -79.51
C THR A 648 -16.34 -9.89 -78.88
N ILE A 649 -17.00 -9.24 -77.92
CA ILE A 649 -18.25 -9.74 -77.31
C ILE A 649 -19.41 -9.58 -78.31
N LYS A 650 -20.12 -10.66 -78.63
CA LYS A 650 -21.19 -10.68 -79.66
C LYS A 650 -22.59 -11.05 -79.17
N SER A 651 -22.75 -11.56 -77.95
CA SER A 651 -24.03 -12.17 -77.52
C SER A 651 -25.07 -11.23 -76.94
N ALA A 652 -26.31 -11.72 -76.96
CA ALA A 652 -27.30 -11.33 -75.97
C ALA A 652 -26.79 -11.72 -74.58
N MET A 653 -27.14 -10.91 -73.58
CA MET A 653 -26.86 -11.22 -72.18
C MET A 653 -27.91 -12.22 -71.69
N THR A 654 -27.48 -13.27 -71.02
CA THR A 654 -28.34 -14.17 -70.25
C THR A 654 -27.96 -14.06 -68.78
N THR A 655 -28.97 -14.09 -67.91
CA THR A 655 -28.83 -13.82 -66.48
C THR A 655 -29.64 -14.84 -65.70
N ASN A 656 -28.97 -15.64 -64.87
CA ASN A 656 -29.64 -16.47 -63.88
C ASN A 656 -29.43 -15.87 -62.48
N ASN A 657 -30.43 -16.02 -61.62
CA ASN A 657 -30.31 -15.69 -60.20
C ASN A 657 -30.00 -16.96 -59.41
N ILE A 658 -29.03 -16.89 -58.51
CA ILE A 658 -28.70 -17.93 -57.54
C ILE A 658 -28.82 -17.35 -56.12
N THR A 659 -29.34 -18.14 -55.19
CA THR A 659 -29.39 -17.76 -53.77
C THR A 659 -28.26 -18.46 -53.02
N ILE A 660 -27.30 -17.68 -52.55
CA ILE A 660 -26.17 -18.17 -51.77
C ILE A 660 -26.54 -18.13 -50.29
N LYS A 661 -26.40 -19.25 -49.59
CA LYS A 661 -26.51 -19.34 -48.14
C LYS A 661 -25.12 -19.18 -47.53
N ASN A 662 -24.92 -18.20 -46.67
CA ASN A 662 -23.71 -18.18 -45.86
C ASN A 662 -23.97 -18.85 -44.50
N ASN A 663 -23.45 -20.06 -44.34
CA ASN A 663 -23.49 -20.80 -43.07
C ASN A 663 -22.23 -20.56 -42.21
N ASN A 664 -21.24 -19.83 -42.73
CA ASN A 664 -20.06 -19.39 -41.98
C ASN A 664 -20.25 -17.92 -41.56
N THR A 665 -20.90 -17.71 -40.41
CA THR A 665 -20.61 -16.51 -39.65
C THR A 665 -19.23 -16.64 -39.01
N ASP A 666 -18.47 -15.55 -38.99
CA ASP A 666 -17.11 -15.54 -38.44
C ASP A 666 -17.07 -15.62 -36.90
N LYS A 667 -18.27 -15.63 -36.29
CA LYS A 667 -18.53 -15.64 -34.86
C LYS A 667 -18.87 -17.06 -34.37
N THR A 668 -18.68 -17.29 -33.08
CA THR A 668 -19.02 -18.57 -32.44
C THR A 668 -20.11 -18.39 -31.38
N THR A 669 -21.19 -19.13 -31.55
CA THR A 669 -22.21 -19.41 -30.55
C THR A 669 -22.04 -20.85 -30.10
N GLY A 670 -21.13 -21.09 -29.15
CA GLY A 670 -20.66 -22.41 -28.75
C GLY A 670 -21.47 -23.07 -27.62
N LEU A 671 -21.39 -24.39 -27.50
CA LEU A 671 -22.08 -25.16 -26.47
C LEU A 671 -21.31 -26.42 -26.03
N PHE A 672 -21.03 -26.57 -24.73
CA PHE A 672 -20.33 -27.74 -24.19
C PHE A 672 -21.30 -28.88 -23.82
N VAL A 673 -20.97 -30.09 -24.25
CA VAL A 673 -21.73 -31.34 -24.05
C VAL A 673 -20.83 -32.37 -23.37
N SER A 674 -21.14 -32.72 -22.12
CA SER A 674 -20.34 -33.69 -21.35
C SER A 674 -20.50 -35.14 -21.83
N ILE A 675 -19.54 -36.00 -21.50
CA ILE A 675 -19.62 -37.43 -21.83
C ILE A 675 -20.81 -38.08 -21.13
N GLY A 676 -21.50 -39.01 -21.81
CA GLY A 676 -22.73 -39.61 -21.29
C GLY A 676 -23.98 -38.73 -21.39
N ALA A 677 -23.88 -37.53 -21.98
CA ALA A 677 -25.03 -36.68 -22.28
C ALA A 677 -26.03 -37.37 -23.21
N VAL A 678 -27.29 -37.44 -22.79
CA VAL A 678 -28.41 -37.97 -23.60
C VAL A 678 -28.91 -36.87 -24.54
N VAL A 679 -28.20 -36.70 -25.67
CA VAL A 679 -28.59 -35.78 -26.74
C VAL A 679 -29.51 -36.48 -27.73
N ASN A 680 -30.64 -35.85 -28.06
CA ASN A 680 -31.60 -36.30 -29.05
C ASN A 680 -31.89 -35.21 -30.11
N LYS A 681 -32.68 -35.56 -31.13
CA LYS A 681 -33.00 -34.67 -32.26
C LYS A 681 -33.70 -33.36 -31.84
N ASN A 682 -34.52 -33.37 -30.78
CA ASN A 682 -35.20 -32.17 -30.29
C ASN A 682 -34.21 -31.21 -29.64
N ASN A 683 -33.17 -31.71 -28.95
CA ASN A 683 -32.09 -30.86 -28.43
C ASN A 683 -31.39 -30.12 -29.58
N VAL A 684 -31.02 -30.85 -30.64
CA VAL A 684 -30.33 -30.26 -31.80
C VAL A 684 -31.22 -29.27 -32.56
N THR A 685 -32.53 -29.52 -32.64
CA THR A 685 -33.50 -28.53 -33.15
C THR A 685 -33.53 -27.26 -32.30
N VAL A 686 -33.53 -27.36 -30.98
CA VAL A 686 -33.44 -26.19 -30.08
C VAL A 686 -32.11 -25.46 -30.26
N TRP A 687 -30.99 -26.18 -30.40
CA TRP A 687 -29.67 -25.58 -30.64
C TRP A 687 -29.65 -24.78 -31.94
N LYS A 688 -30.09 -25.37 -33.06
CA LYS A 688 -30.19 -24.69 -34.35
C LYS A 688 -31.09 -23.46 -34.30
N ASN A 689 -32.25 -23.57 -33.64
CA ASN A 689 -33.19 -22.45 -33.49
C ASN A 689 -32.69 -21.37 -32.52
N SER A 690 -31.68 -21.66 -31.71
CA SER A 690 -31.00 -20.71 -30.80
C SER A 690 -29.70 -20.16 -31.39
N GLY A 691 -29.43 -20.40 -32.68
CA GLY A 691 -28.23 -19.90 -33.36
C GLY A 691 -26.91 -20.54 -32.90
N ILE A 692 -26.93 -21.72 -32.26
CA ILE A 692 -25.70 -22.46 -31.91
C ILE A 692 -24.94 -22.80 -33.20
N THR A 693 -23.67 -22.38 -33.30
CA THR A 693 -22.78 -22.64 -34.44
C THR A 693 -21.84 -23.81 -34.19
N ASP A 694 -21.49 -24.08 -32.93
CA ASP A 694 -20.43 -25.00 -32.53
C ASP A 694 -20.86 -25.82 -31.29
N VAL A 695 -20.71 -27.15 -31.33
CA VAL A 695 -20.88 -28.02 -30.16
C VAL A 695 -19.57 -28.72 -29.79
N TYR A 696 -19.16 -28.60 -28.53
CA TYR A 696 -17.94 -29.15 -27.97
C TYR A 696 -18.27 -30.41 -27.16
N VAL A 697 -18.14 -31.57 -27.78
CA VAL A 697 -18.68 -32.85 -27.29
C VAL A 697 -17.56 -33.70 -26.69
N GLN A 698 -17.70 -34.08 -25.42
CA GLN A 698 -16.59 -34.69 -24.69
C GLN A 698 -16.26 -36.11 -25.19
N ALA A 699 -15.01 -36.30 -25.61
CA ALA A 699 -14.39 -37.58 -25.93
C ALA A 699 -13.18 -37.79 -25.01
N ARG A 700 -12.92 -39.02 -24.56
CA ARG A 700 -11.90 -39.28 -23.52
C ARG A 700 -10.87 -40.32 -23.95
N ALA A 701 -9.61 -39.89 -24.04
CA ALA A 701 -8.46 -40.75 -24.37
C ALA A 701 -8.25 -41.87 -23.33
N SER A 702 -8.38 -41.55 -22.04
CA SER A 702 -8.16 -42.50 -20.93
C SER A 702 -9.12 -43.69 -20.88
N ILE A 703 -10.23 -43.62 -21.62
CA ILE A 703 -11.18 -44.74 -21.82
C ILE A 703 -11.46 -45.02 -23.31
N ASN A 704 -10.64 -44.47 -24.21
CA ASN A 704 -10.74 -44.56 -25.67
C ASN A 704 -12.16 -44.30 -26.25
N SER A 705 -12.99 -43.51 -25.56
CA SER A 705 -14.42 -43.40 -25.86
C SER A 705 -14.76 -42.17 -26.71
N THR A 706 -15.46 -42.43 -27.82
CA THR A 706 -15.96 -41.46 -28.81
C THR A 706 -17.48 -41.55 -29.00
N THR A 707 -18.18 -42.36 -28.20
CA THR A 707 -19.61 -42.70 -28.40
C THR A 707 -20.55 -41.49 -28.33
N THR A 708 -20.36 -40.57 -27.38
CA THR A 708 -21.18 -39.35 -27.29
C THR A 708 -20.91 -38.41 -28.47
N LEU A 709 -19.65 -38.30 -28.91
CA LEU A 709 -19.25 -37.52 -30.08
C LEU A 709 -19.93 -38.05 -31.35
N GLU A 710 -19.80 -39.34 -31.65
CA GLU A 710 -20.39 -39.99 -32.83
C GLU A 710 -21.93 -39.86 -32.87
N ASN A 711 -22.61 -39.97 -31.72
CA ASN A 711 -24.06 -39.73 -31.63
C ASN A 711 -24.42 -38.27 -31.94
N VAL A 712 -23.68 -37.29 -31.42
CA VAL A 712 -23.95 -35.87 -31.69
C VAL A 712 -23.65 -35.51 -33.16
N ILE A 713 -22.58 -36.04 -33.76
CA ILE A 713 -22.29 -35.92 -35.21
C ILE A 713 -23.48 -36.41 -36.03
N LYS A 714 -23.97 -37.62 -35.74
CA LYS A 714 -25.14 -38.22 -36.43
C LYS A 714 -26.40 -37.36 -36.33
N LEU A 715 -26.61 -36.68 -35.19
CA LEU A 715 -27.77 -35.81 -34.97
C LEU A 715 -27.59 -34.39 -35.55
N CYS A 716 -26.36 -33.88 -35.64
CA CYS A 716 -26.04 -32.56 -36.22
C CYS A 716 -25.84 -32.59 -37.74
N ASN A 717 -25.81 -33.76 -38.38
CA ASN A 717 -25.71 -33.90 -39.83
C ASN A 717 -26.77 -33.06 -40.58
N ASN A 718 -26.34 -32.30 -41.59
CA ASN A 718 -27.14 -31.33 -42.35
C ASN A 718 -27.80 -30.20 -41.53
N THR A 719 -27.40 -29.97 -40.27
CA THR A 719 -27.95 -28.87 -39.47
C THR A 719 -27.24 -27.54 -39.70
N GLY A 720 -25.94 -27.57 -40.00
CA GLY A 720 -25.05 -26.40 -40.03
C GLY A 720 -24.25 -26.17 -38.75
N ILE A 721 -24.49 -26.95 -37.69
CA ILE A 721 -23.73 -26.89 -36.44
C ILE A 721 -22.43 -27.70 -36.59
N ARG A 722 -21.28 -27.07 -36.35
CA ARG A 722 -19.95 -27.71 -36.33
C ARG A 722 -19.78 -28.56 -35.07
N VAL A 723 -19.24 -29.78 -35.20
CA VAL A 723 -19.03 -30.70 -34.07
C VAL A 723 -17.54 -30.86 -33.75
N HIS A 724 -17.17 -30.40 -32.56
CA HIS A 724 -15.81 -30.43 -32.04
C HIS A 724 -15.65 -31.53 -31.00
N ALA A 725 -14.57 -32.31 -31.10
CA ALA A 725 -14.19 -33.26 -30.07
C ALA A 725 -13.50 -32.55 -28.89
N TRP A 726 -14.21 -32.41 -27.77
CA TRP A 726 -13.67 -31.87 -26.53
C TRP A 726 -12.89 -32.96 -25.78
N ILE A 727 -11.56 -32.83 -25.75
CA ILE A 727 -10.65 -33.86 -25.22
C ILE A 727 -9.98 -33.34 -23.96
N VAL A 728 -10.24 -34.03 -22.83
CA VAL A 728 -9.53 -33.83 -21.57
C VAL A 728 -8.13 -34.43 -21.72
N CYS A 729 -7.10 -33.58 -21.67
CA CYS A 729 -5.70 -33.96 -21.89
C CYS A 729 -5.03 -34.49 -20.61
N PHE A 730 -4.60 -33.60 -19.71
CA PHE A 730 -3.69 -33.99 -18.61
C PHE A 730 -4.37 -34.34 -17.29
N LYS A 731 -5.69 -34.14 -17.14
CA LYS A 731 -6.42 -34.48 -15.91
C LYS A 731 -6.75 -35.97 -15.85
N THR A 732 -6.09 -36.68 -14.93
CA THR A 732 -6.39 -38.09 -14.57
C THR A 732 -7.27 -38.14 -13.30
N SER A 733 -7.56 -39.33 -12.77
CA SER A 733 -8.05 -39.48 -11.39
C SER A 733 -7.12 -38.76 -10.40
N ASP A 734 -5.84 -39.12 -10.46
CA ASP A 734 -4.85 -38.91 -9.39
C ASP A 734 -4.24 -37.50 -9.39
N GLY A 735 -4.47 -36.71 -10.44
CA GLY A 735 -4.00 -35.33 -10.50
C GLY A 735 -3.89 -34.81 -11.92
N ILE A 736 -2.79 -34.11 -12.20
CA ILE A 736 -2.37 -33.71 -13.53
C ILE A 736 -1.15 -34.54 -13.91
N ASN A 737 -1.19 -35.23 -15.04
CA ASN A 737 -0.07 -35.97 -15.61
C ASN A 737 0.28 -35.41 -17.00
N MET A 738 1.55 -35.05 -17.20
CA MET A 738 2.08 -34.51 -18.46
C MET A 738 3.26 -35.34 -19.00
N ASN A 739 3.49 -36.54 -18.48
CA ASN A 739 4.58 -37.41 -18.93
C ASN A 739 4.40 -37.86 -20.40
N SER A 740 5.47 -38.39 -20.99
CA SER A 740 5.49 -38.82 -22.39
C SER A 740 4.42 -39.88 -22.70
N THR A 741 4.17 -40.82 -21.80
CA THR A 741 3.12 -41.85 -21.94
C THR A 741 1.73 -41.22 -22.04
N GLN A 742 1.39 -40.26 -21.16
CA GLN A 742 0.12 -39.55 -21.20
C GLN A 742 0.01 -38.68 -22.46
N GLN A 743 1.06 -37.96 -22.85
CA GLN A 743 1.08 -37.19 -24.11
C GLN A 743 0.83 -38.10 -25.32
N ASN A 744 1.50 -39.27 -25.39
CA ASN A 744 1.40 -40.22 -26.49
C ASN A 744 0.01 -40.87 -26.56
N MET A 745 -0.60 -41.19 -25.42
CA MET A 745 -1.99 -41.68 -25.36
C MET A 745 -2.96 -40.65 -25.96
N ILE A 746 -2.85 -39.38 -25.57
CA ILE A 746 -3.74 -38.31 -26.05
C ILE A 746 -3.51 -38.06 -27.55
N THR A 747 -2.26 -38.00 -28.03
CA THR A 747 -2.00 -37.78 -29.47
C THR A 747 -2.48 -38.94 -30.33
N THR A 748 -2.32 -40.19 -29.88
CA THR A 748 -2.85 -41.38 -30.55
C THR A 748 -4.38 -41.35 -30.59
N PHE A 749 -5.02 -40.92 -29.50
CA PHE A 749 -6.47 -40.75 -29.47
C PHE A 749 -6.95 -39.61 -30.41
N ILE A 750 -6.20 -38.52 -30.50
CA ILE A 750 -6.49 -37.43 -31.46
C ILE A 750 -6.35 -37.94 -32.91
N GLN A 751 -5.35 -38.76 -33.21
CA GLN A 751 -5.18 -39.39 -34.54
C GLN A 751 -6.34 -40.32 -34.92
N LYS A 752 -7.01 -40.95 -33.94
CA LYS A 752 -8.28 -41.68 -34.13
C LYS A 752 -9.44 -40.69 -34.38
N VAL A 753 -9.57 -39.68 -33.51
CA VAL A 753 -10.68 -38.72 -33.52
C VAL A 753 -10.78 -37.92 -34.82
N VAL A 754 -9.68 -37.38 -35.35
CA VAL A 754 -9.72 -36.58 -36.60
C VAL A 754 -10.16 -37.37 -37.83
N ARG A 755 -10.12 -38.71 -37.77
CA ARG A 755 -10.57 -39.61 -38.85
C ARG A 755 -12.06 -39.95 -38.78
N ILE A 756 -12.78 -39.48 -37.75
CA ILE A 756 -14.22 -39.67 -37.63
C ILE A 756 -14.91 -38.66 -38.55
N ASN A 757 -15.59 -39.17 -39.59
CA ASN A 757 -16.30 -38.33 -40.55
C ASN A 757 -17.37 -37.47 -39.86
N GLY A 758 -17.29 -36.15 -40.05
CA GLY A 758 -18.14 -35.16 -39.36
C GLY A 758 -17.56 -34.58 -38.06
N VAL A 759 -16.27 -34.77 -37.80
CA VAL A 759 -15.53 -33.95 -36.82
C VAL A 759 -15.00 -32.69 -37.51
N ASP A 760 -15.59 -31.53 -37.18
CA ASP A 760 -15.17 -30.22 -37.69
C ASP A 760 -14.00 -29.61 -36.88
N GLY A 761 -13.74 -30.13 -35.68
CA GLY A 761 -12.70 -29.59 -34.81
C GLY A 761 -12.32 -30.45 -33.60
N VAL A 762 -11.27 -30.03 -32.92
CA VAL A 762 -10.74 -30.61 -31.68
C VAL A 762 -10.54 -29.48 -30.67
N CYS A 763 -11.05 -29.67 -29.45
CA CYS A 763 -10.90 -28.72 -28.34
C CYS A 763 -10.11 -29.37 -27.20
N LEU A 764 -8.90 -28.88 -26.96
CA LEU A 764 -8.00 -29.38 -25.93
C LEU A 764 -8.33 -28.73 -24.58
N ASP A 765 -8.73 -29.56 -23.61
CA ASP A 765 -9.05 -29.14 -22.24
C ASP A 765 -8.09 -29.78 -21.24
N TYR A 766 -7.88 -29.13 -20.10
CA TYR A 766 -6.82 -29.45 -19.12
C TYR A 766 -5.42 -29.56 -19.76
N ILE A 767 -5.13 -28.74 -20.77
CA ILE A 767 -3.75 -28.48 -21.26
C ILE A 767 -3.01 -27.54 -20.28
N ARG A 768 -2.78 -28.01 -19.05
CA ARG A 768 -2.19 -27.23 -17.95
C ARG A 768 -1.55 -28.06 -16.85
N TYR A 769 -0.70 -27.40 -16.06
CA TYR A 769 -0.31 -27.78 -14.70
C TYR A 769 -1.50 -27.68 -13.70
N SER A 770 -1.33 -28.22 -12.49
CA SER A 770 -2.40 -28.23 -11.46
C SER A 770 -2.79 -26.84 -10.95
N GLY A 771 -1.84 -25.91 -10.88
CA GLY A 771 -1.92 -24.65 -10.13
C GLY A 771 -1.20 -24.69 -8.78
N SER A 772 -0.83 -25.88 -8.28
CA SER A 772 -0.13 -26.08 -7.00
C SER A 772 1.37 -26.39 -7.13
N THR A 773 1.87 -26.59 -8.35
CA THR A 773 3.28 -26.90 -8.63
C THR A 773 4.12 -25.62 -8.71
N TYR A 774 5.19 -25.53 -7.93
CA TYR A 774 6.16 -24.44 -8.04
C TYR A 774 7.08 -24.67 -9.25
N GLY A 775 7.43 -23.61 -9.99
CA GLY A 775 8.37 -23.71 -11.12
C GLY A 775 7.81 -24.39 -12.39
N VAL A 776 6.57 -24.11 -12.78
CA VAL A 776 5.97 -24.66 -14.02
C VAL A 776 6.76 -24.24 -15.26
N ASN A 777 6.89 -25.13 -16.25
CA ASN A 777 7.47 -24.79 -17.55
C ASN A 777 6.39 -24.73 -18.63
N SER A 778 6.07 -23.53 -19.11
CA SER A 778 5.08 -23.31 -20.18
C SER A 778 5.48 -23.89 -21.54
N SER A 779 6.76 -24.25 -21.76
CA SER A 779 7.17 -24.95 -22.98
C SER A 779 6.51 -26.33 -23.06
N VAL A 780 6.39 -27.07 -21.95
CA VAL A 780 5.81 -28.44 -21.95
C VAL A 780 4.38 -28.45 -22.51
N VAL A 781 3.58 -27.46 -22.12
CA VAL A 781 2.21 -27.26 -22.64
C VAL A 781 2.24 -26.83 -24.11
N THR A 782 3.09 -25.86 -24.45
CA THR A 782 3.22 -25.32 -25.82
C THR A 782 3.69 -26.38 -26.82
N ASP A 783 4.70 -27.17 -26.46
CA ASP A 783 5.28 -28.24 -27.28
C ASP A 783 4.29 -29.40 -27.47
N PHE A 784 3.45 -29.70 -26.46
CA PHE A 784 2.36 -30.65 -26.63
C PHE A 784 1.30 -30.12 -27.63
N VAL A 785 0.85 -28.88 -27.47
CA VAL A 785 -0.13 -28.28 -28.40
C VAL A 785 0.43 -28.16 -29.81
N LYS A 786 1.73 -27.89 -29.97
CA LYS A 786 2.46 -27.93 -31.26
C LYS A 786 2.43 -29.32 -31.90
N LYS A 787 2.70 -30.39 -31.15
CA LYS A 787 2.57 -31.78 -31.65
C LYS A 787 1.14 -32.07 -32.12
N VAL A 788 0.14 -31.63 -31.36
CA VAL A 788 -1.28 -31.79 -31.71
C VAL A 788 -1.63 -30.99 -32.98
N ASN A 789 -1.15 -29.76 -33.12
CA ASN A 789 -1.33 -28.95 -34.33
C ASN A 789 -0.80 -29.67 -35.57
N THR A 790 0.43 -30.23 -35.51
CA THR A 790 1.01 -31.02 -36.60
C THR A 790 0.16 -32.25 -36.94
N ILE A 791 -0.44 -32.92 -35.95
CA ILE A 791 -1.33 -34.06 -36.17
C ILE A 791 -2.65 -33.63 -36.85
N VAL A 792 -3.32 -32.61 -36.32
CA VAL A 792 -4.63 -32.16 -36.81
C VAL A 792 -4.49 -31.56 -38.21
N LYS A 793 -3.65 -30.52 -38.34
CA LYS A 793 -3.44 -29.79 -39.60
C LYS A 793 -2.66 -30.60 -40.66
N GLY A 794 -1.99 -31.68 -40.24
CA GLY A 794 -1.38 -32.67 -41.14
C GLY A 794 -2.36 -33.69 -41.70
N TYR A 795 -3.53 -33.89 -41.07
CA TYR A 795 -4.62 -34.70 -41.60
C TYR A 795 -5.56 -33.85 -42.47
N ASP A 796 -6.12 -32.77 -41.91
CA ASP A 796 -6.83 -31.73 -42.67
C ASP A 796 -6.60 -30.35 -42.01
N LYS A 797 -6.24 -29.37 -42.83
CA LYS A 797 -6.01 -27.98 -42.41
C LYS A 797 -7.31 -27.27 -41.99
N ASN A 798 -8.45 -27.73 -42.48
CA ASN A 798 -9.76 -27.14 -42.21
C ASN A 798 -10.30 -27.52 -40.81
N ILE A 799 -9.86 -28.63 -40.22
CA ILE A 799 -10.27 -29.03 -38.87
C ILE A 799 -9.79 -27.98 -37.86
N ILE A 800 -10.72 -27.39 -37.12
CA ILE A 800 -10.46 -26.31 -36.16
C ILE A 800 -9.80 -26.91 -34.92
N LEU A 801 -8.58 -26.46 -34.58
CA LEU A 801 -7.91 -26.81 -33.33
C LEU A 801 -8.05 -25.65 -32.34
N SER A 802 -8.65 -25.96 -31.19
CA SER A 802 -8.94 -25.02 -30.12
C SER A 802 -8.39 -25.51 -28.78
N GLY A 803 -8.19 -24.60 -27.81
CA GLY A 803 -7.65 -24.94 -26.49
C GLY A 803 -8.18 -24.05 -25.38
N THR A 804 -8.57 -24.65 -24.25
CA THR A 804 -9.15 -23.94 -23.11
C THR A 804 -8.08 -23.33 -22.20
N VAL A 805 -8.23 -22.09 -21.78
CA VAL A 805 -7.30 -21.39 -20.89
C VAL A 805 -7.98 -20.80 -19.64
N PHE A 806 -7.23 -20.80 -18.54
CA PHE A 806 -7.63 -20.25 -17.25
C PHE A 806 -7.59 -18.70 -17.25
N PRO A 807 -8.59 -18.02 -16.63
CA PRO A 807 -8.86 -16.59 -16.82
C PRO A 807 -7.94 -15.61 -16.05
N GLU A 808 -6.97 -16.08 -15.25
CA GLU A 808 -6.09 -15.27 -14.39
C GLU A 808 -5.01 -14.47 -15.14
N LYS A 809 -5.26 -14.15 -16.42
CA LYS A 809 -4.41 -13.31 -17.27
C LYS A 809 -2.97 -13.82 -17.29
N GLY A 810 -1.97 -12.95 -17.08
CA GLY A 810 -0.56 -13.34 -17.10
C GLY A 810 -0.19 -14.43 -16.08
N ALA A 811 -0.95 -14.57 -14.99
CA ALA A 811 -0.72 -15.63 -14.01
C ALA A 811 -1.09 -17.04 -14.55
N THR A 812 -1.88 -17.13 -15.63
CA THR A 812 -2.22 -18.41 -16.28
C THR A 812 -0.97 -19.08 -16.90
N LYS A 813 0.02 -18.29 -17.33
CA LYS A 813 1.37 -18.78 -17.67
C LYS A 813 2.11 -19.30 -16.44
N THR A 814 2.07 -18.56 -15.33
CA THR A 814 2.87 -18.82 -14.11
C THR A 814 2.37 -19.98 -13.25
N TYR A 815 1.06 -20.25 -13.19
CA TYR A 815 0.48 -21.33 -12.37
C TYR A 815 0.03 -22.54 -13.19
N TYR A 816 -0.38 -22.33 -14.44
CA TYR A 816 -0.95 -23.37 -15.29
C TYR A 816 -0.06 -23.73 -16.49
N GLY A 817 1.02 -22.99 -16.75
CA GLY A 817 1.87 -23.17 -17.93
C GLY A 817 1.22 -22.69 -19.23
N GLN A 818 0.08 -22.00 -19.16
CA GLN A 818 -0.73 -21.61 -20.30
C GLN A 818 -0.28 -20.25 -20.87
N ASP A 819 0.81 -20.25 -21.62
CA ASP A 819 1.27 -19.06 -22.34
C ASP A 819 0.37 -18.81 -23.58
N CYS A 820 -0.63 -17.94 -23.44
CA CYS A 820 -1.58 -17.63 -24.53
C CYS A 820 -0.88 -17.12 -25.80
N THR A 821 0.18 -16.32 -25.65
CA THR A 821 0.95 -15.78 -26.77
C THR A 821 1.68 -16.89 -27.52
N ALA A 822 2.36 -17.79 -26.80
CA ALA A 822 3.05 -18.93 -27.40
C ALA A 822 2.06 -19.94 -28.02
N LEU A 823 0.95 -20.23 -27.33
CA LEU A 823 -0.12 -21.12 -27.79
C LEU A 823 -0.82 -20.60 -29.05
N SER A 824 -0.96 -19.29 -29.23
CA SER A 824 -1.69 -18.71 -30.36
C SER A 824 -1.09 -19.03 -31.74
N ASN A 825 0.18 -19.44 -31.78
CA ASN A 825 0.86 -19.86 -33.01
C ASN A 825 0.46 -21.27 -33.47
N TYR A 826 -0.30 -22.01 -32.64
CA TYR A 826 -0.62 -23.42 -32.83
C TYR A 826 -2.12 -23.75 -32.64
N LEU A 827 -2.95 -22.76 -32.27
CA LEU A 827 -4.40 -22.88 -32.11
C LEU A 827 -5.11 -21.92 -33.07
N ASP A 828 -6.19 -22.36 -33.71
CA ASP A 828 -7.07 -21.46 -34.46
C ASP A 828 -7.94 -20.62 -33.50
N VAL A 829 -8.29 -21.20 -32.33
CA VAL A 829 -9.14 -20.56 -31.31
C VAL A 829 -8.61 -20.82 -29.89
N ILE A 830 -8.38 -19.75 -29.11
CA ILE A 830 -8.13 -19.83 -27.66
C ILE A 830 -9.44 -19.57 -26.91
N MET A 831 -9.77 -20.44 -25.96
CA MET A 831 -11.08 -20.43 -25.27
C MET A 831 -10.94 -20.12 -23.78
N VAL A 832 -11.25 -18.90 -23.35
CA VAL A 832 -11.03 -18.46 -21.95
C VAL A 832 -12.22 -18.79 -21.05
N MET A 833 -11.97 -19.45 -19.91
CA MET A 833 -13.00 -19.87 -18.95
C MET A 833 -13.43 -18.72 -18.03
N ALA A 834 -14.29 -17.83 -18.53
CA ALA A 834 -14.78 -16.64 -17.83
C ALA A 834 -15.91 -16.95 -16.82
N TYR A 835 -15.69 -17.90 -15.91
CA TYR A 835 -16.69 -18.44 -14.98
C TYR A 835 -16.94 -17.52 -13.77
N ARG A 836 -17.58 -16.37 -14.00
CA ARG A 836 -17.63 -15.28 -13.00
C ARG A 836 -18.28 -15.66 -11.66
N TYR A 837 -19.16 -16.66 -11.59
CA TYR A 837 -19.76 -17.05 -10.31
C TYR A 837 -18.77 -17.85 -9.46
N ASP A 838 -18.02 -18.78 -10.07
CA ASP A 838 -16.98 -19.55 -9.37
C ASP A 838 -15.82 -18.65 -8.89
N TYR A 839 -15.50 -17.58 -9.64
CA TYR A 839 -14.48 -16.58 -9.24
C TYR A 839 -15.01 -15.47 -8.33
N ASN A 840 -16.31 -15.47 -7.99
CA ASN A 840 -17.03 -14.41 -7.28
C ASN A 840 -16.76 -13.00 -7.88
N LYS A 841 -17.20 -12.81 -9.14
CA LYS A 841 -17.01 -11.61 -9.96
C LYS A 841 -18.31 -11.16 -10.63
N ASN A 842 -18.28 -9.92 -11.12
CA ASN A 842 -19.36 -9.32 -11.91
C ASN A 842 -19.12 -9.51 -13.42
N THR A 843 -20.08 -9.07 -14.23
CA THR A 843 -20.03 -9.15 -15.70
C THR A 843 -18.87 -8.34 -16.31
N SER A 844 -18.45 -7.20 -15.74
CA SER A 844 -17.31 -6.43 -16.28
C SER A 844 -15.96 -7.16 -16.19
N TRP A 845 -15.83 -8.15 -15.28
CA TRP A 845 -14.64 -9.00 -15.22
C TRP A 845 -14.55 -9.95 -16.44
N ILE A 846 -15.68 -10.33 -17.04
CA ILE A 846 -15.70 -11.14 -18.28
C ILE A 846 -15.02 -10.36 -19.40
N SER A 847 -15.41 -9.10 -19.63
CA SER A 847 -14.78 -8.22 -20.62
C SER A 847 -13.28 -8.05 -20.36
N ASP A 848 -12.89 -7.88 -19.10
CA ASP A 848 -11.50 -7.64 -18.67
C ASP A 848 -10.57 -8.86 -18.83
N VAL A 849 -11.02 -10.08 -18.51
CA VAL A 849 -10.23 -11.30 -18.79
C VAL A 849 -10.24 -11.67 -20.28
N THR A 850 -11.36 -11.46 -20.96
CA THR A 850 -11.49 -11.68 -22.41
C THR A 850 -10.56 -10.77 -23.19
N ASN A 851 -10.56 -9.47 -22.88
CA ASN A 851 -9.71 -8.49 -23.54
C ASN A 851 -8.22 -8.80 -23.31
N TYR A 852 -7.84 -9.20 -22.10
CA TYR A 852 -6.49 -9.68 -21.86
C TYR A 852 -6.14 -10.84 -22.80
N THR A 853 -6.96 -11.91 -22.85
CA THR A 853 -6.70 -13.06 -23.71
C THR A 853 -6.64 -12.66 -25.19
N VAL A 854 -7.52 -11.77 -25.67
CA VAL A 854 -7.47 -11.20 -27.04
C VAL A 854 -6.14 -10.49 -27.31
N THR A 855 -5.67 -9.61 -26.42
CA THR A 855 -4.38 -8.90 -26.64
C THR A 855 -3.16 -9.81 -26.67
N GLN A 856 -3.19 -10.96 -25.99
CA GLN A 856 -2.09 -11.93 -26.01
C GLN A 856 -2.18 -12.89 -27.20
N SER A 857 -3.38 -13.20 -27.67
CA SER A 857 -3.64 -14.29 -28.65
C SER A 857 -3.58 -13.82 -30.10
N ILE A 858 -2.57 -13.02 -30.46
CA ILE A 858 -2.49 -12.26 -31.74
C ILE A 858 -2.75 -13.11 -32.99
N ASN A 859 -2.36 -14.39 -32.97
CA ASN A 859 -2.47 -15.32 -34.10
C ASN A 859 -3.70 -16.27 -34.05
N SER A 860 -4.59 -16.13 -33.04
CA SER A 860 -5.80 -16.94 -32.90
C SER A 860 -7.07 -16.08 -32.78
N LYS A 861 -8.22 -16.66 -33.11
CA LYS A 861 -9.50 -16.15 -32.58
C LYS A 861 -9.59 -16.40 -31.08
N VAL A 862 -10.42 -15.64 -30.38
CA VAL A 862 -10.72 -15.88 -28.95
C VAL A 862 -12.22 -16.06 -28.77
N VAL A 863 -12.62 -17.07 -27.99
CA VAL A 863 -14.03 -17.34 -27.64
C VAL A 863 -14.15 -17.46 -26.12
N SER A 864 -15.09 -16.76 -25.50
CA SER A 864 -15.23 -16.76 -24.04
C SER A 864 -16.20 -17.85 -23.58
N ILE A 865 -15.72 -18.79 -22.76
CA ILE A 865 -16.59 -19.82 -22.18
C ILE A 865 -17.30 -19.23 -20.95
N LEU A 866 -18.63 -19.19 -21.01
CA LEU A 866 -19.52 -18.64 -20.00
C LEU A 866 -20.13 -19.76 -19.16
N GLN A 867 -20.18 -19.52 -17.84
CA GLN A 867 -20.80 -20.43 -16.88
C GLN A 867 -22.34 -20.29 -16.94
N THR A 868 -23.08 -21.38 -17.17
CA THR A 868 -24.55 -21.32 -17.35
C THR A 868 -25.34 -21.43 -16.05
N TYR A 869 -24.67 -21.51 -14.91
CA TYR A 869 -25.25 -21.76 -13.59
C TYR A 869 -24.49 -21.00 -12.50
N LYS A 870 -25.02 -21.02 -11.28
CA LYS A 870 -24.29 -20.72 -10.05
C LYS A 870 -24.47 -21.85 -9.04
N THR A 871 -23.46 -22.15 -8.23
CA THR A 871 -23.58 -23.13 -7.15
C THR A 871 -24.24 -22.48 -5.93
N SER A 872 -25.26 -23.13 -5.35
CA SER A 872 -25.98 -22.66 -4.16
C SER A 872 -26.36 -23.88 -3.31
N ASN A 873 -25.89 -23.92 -2.06
CA ASN A 873 -26.13 -25.04 -1.14
C ASN A 873 -25.84 -26.43 -1.77
N GLY A 874 -24.68 -26.55 -2.46
CA GLY A 874 -24.27 -27.76 -3.17
C GLY A 874 -25.03 -28.06 -4.48
N SER A 875 -26.07 -27.31 -4.82
CA SER A 875 -26.91 -27.50 -6.01
C SER A 875 -26.59 -26.50 -7.12
N TYR A 876 -26.74 -26.91 -8.39
CA TYR A 876 -26.59 -26.03 -9.55
C TYR A 876 -27.88 -25.27 -9.86
N VAL A 877 -27.88 -23.95 -9.64
CA VAL A 877 -28.99 -23.05 -10.02
C VAL A 877 -28.71 -22.49 -11.41
N LYS A 878 -29.50 -22.91 -12.40
CA LYS A 878 -29.39 -22.44 -13.80
C LYS A 878 -29.59 -20.93 -13.90
N LEU A 879 -28.85 -20.25 -14.78
CA LEU A 879 -29.05 -18.83 -15.06
C LEU A 879 -30.22 -18.62 -16.03
N ASN A 880 -30.81 -17.42 -15.98
CA ASN A 880 -31.85 -17.00 -16.92
C ASN A 880 -31.25 -16.43 -18.21
N LYS A 881 -32.07 -16.33 -19.27
CA LYS A 881 -31.67 -15.87 -20.59
C LYS A 881 -30.96 -14.50 -20.55
N THR A 882 -31.57 -13.51 -19.92
CA THR A 882 -31.05 -12.13 -19.85
C THR A 882 -29.68 -12.04 -19.16
N THR A 883 -29.42 -12.87 -18.15
CA THR A 883 -28.09 -12.96 -17.52
C THR A 883 -27.05 -13.50 -18.50
N LEU A 884 -27.39 -14.56 -19.26
CA LEU A 884 -26.49 -15.13 -20.26
C LEU A 884 -26.24 -14.16 -21.43
N GLU A 885 -27.25 -13.41 -21.85
CA GLU A 885 -27.12 -12.37 -22.88
C GLU A 885 -26.23 -11.21 -22.41
N SER A 886 -26.36 -10.78 -21.16
CA SER A 886 -25.49 -9.75 -20.57
C SER A 886 -24.04 -10.21 -20.45
N ASP A 887 -23.81 -11.48 -20.12
CA ASP A 887 -22.46 -12.04 -20.02
C ASP A 887 -21.84 -12.34 -21.40
N ALA A 888 -22.66 -12.67 -22.40
CA ALA A 888 -22.27 -12.84 -23.79
C ALA A 888 -21.91 -11.50 -24.46
N GLN A 889 -22.73 -10.46 -24.28
CA GLN A 889 -22.39 -9.10 -24.73
C GLN A 889 -21.09 -8.63 -24.06
N ALA A 890 -20.89 -8.88 -22.77
CA ALA A 890 -19.66 -8.52 -22.07
C ALA A 890 -18.40 -9.24 -22.59
N ALA A 891 -18.51 -10.49 -23.06
CA ALA A 891 -17.43 -11.16 -23.78
C ALA A 891 -17.14 -10.46 -25.12
N VAL A 892 -18.18 -10.13 -25.88
CA VAL A 892 -18.07 -9.38 -27.15
C VAL A 892 -17.45 -8.00 -26.94
N ASP A 893 -17.83 -7.27 -25.89
CA ASP A 893 -17.24 -5.98 -25.49
C ASP A 893 -15.75 -6.10 -25.12
N GLY A 894 -15.33 -7.28 -24.65
CA GLY A 894 -13.91 -7.62 -24.44
C GLY A 894 -13.13 -7.86 -25.73
N GLY A 895 -13.80 -7.98 -26.88
CA GLY A 895 -13.22 -8.27 -28.19
C GLY A 895 -13.26 -9.75 -28.60
N SER A 896 -14.03 -10.61 -27.91
CA SER A 896 -14.17 -12.02 -28.30
C SER A 896 -14.82 -12.18 -29.67
N ASN A 897 -14.45 -13.21 -30.41
CA ASN A 897 -15.13 -13.67 -31.62
C ASN A 897 -16.49 -14.33 -31.32
N GLY A 898 -16.93 -14.36 -30.06
CA GLY A 898 -18.19 -14.94 -29.62
C GLY A 898 -18.03 -15.57 -28.24
N TYR A 899 -18.93 -16.49 -27.91
CA TYR A 899 -18.95 -17.13 -26.59
C TYR A 899 -19.32 -18.61 -26.71
N ALA A 900 -19.05 -19.40 -25.67
CA ALA A 900 -19.48 -20.78 -25.56
C ALA A 900 -20.13 -21.05 -24.21
N LEU A 901 -21.18 -21.86 -24.17
CA LEU A 901 -21.99 -22.09 -22.97
C LEU A 901 -21.57 -23.39 -22.26
N PHE A 902 -21.10 -23.29 -21.01
CA PHE A 902 -20.74 -24.40 -20.13
C PHE A 902 -21.80 -24.59 -19.04
N ARG A 903 -22.75 -25.52 -19.17
CA ARG A 903 -22.88 -26.59 -20.19
C ARG A 903 -24.35 -26.95 -20.45
N TYR A 904 -24.63 -27.67 -21.54
CA TYR A 904 -25.99 -27.74 -22.13
C TYR A 904 -27.12 -28.22 -21.18
N ASP A 905 -26.85 -29.17 -20.29
CA ASP A 905 -27.78 -29.71 -19.30
C ASP A 905 -28.14 -28.68 -18.21
N LEU A 906 -27.31 -27.66 -18.04
CA LEU A 906 -27.43 -26.60 -17.05
C LEU A 906 -27.95 -25.27 -17.64
N ILE A 907 -28.56 -25.31 -18.84
CA ILE A 907 -29.27 -24.18 -19.47
C ILE A 907 -30.78 -24.34 -19.25
N ASN A 908 -31.51 -23.22 -19.11
CA ASN A 908 -32.99 -23.19 -19.10
C ASN A 908 -33.54 -22.59 -20.40
N GLN A 909 -32.97 -21.45 -20.82
CA GLN A 909 -33.26 -20.77 -22.08
C GLN A 909 -31.93 -20.27 -22.65
N TYR A 910 -31.78 -20.32 -23.98
CA TYR A 910 -30.56 -19.89 -24.65
C TYR A 910 -30.57 -18.36 -24.91
N PRO A 911 -29.42 -17.68 -24.77
CA PRO A 911 -29.23 -16.30 -25.23
C PRO A 911 -29.40 -16.18 -26.76
N CYS A 912 -29.61 -14.96 -27.26
CA CYS A 912 -29.49 -14.61 -28.69
C CYS A 912 -28.13 -15.00 -29.27
N SER A 913 -28.05 -15.28 -30.58
CA SER A 913 -26.81 -15.71 -31.24
C SER A 913 -25.69 -14.66 -31.11
N ALA A 914 -24.42 -15.09 -31.15
CA ALA A 914 -23.27 -14.20 -31.20
C ALA A 914 -23.30 -13.21 -32.38
N ASP A 915 -24.05 -13.51 -33.45
CA ASP A 915 -24.29 -12.64 -34.61
C ASP A 915 -25.38 -11.57 -34.39
N GLU A 916 -26.17 -11.70 -33.33
CA GLU A 916 -27.18 -10.72 -32.90
C GLU A 916 -26.62 -9.71 -31.86
N LEU A 917 -25.43 -9.99 -31.33
CA LEU A 917 -24.71 -9.12 -30.38
C LEU A 917 -24.01 -7.94 -31.08
N LYS A 918 -23.82 -6.85 -30.33
CA LYS A 918 -23.21 -5.62 -30.85
C LYS A 918 -21.70 -5.66 -30.71
N TYR A 919 -20.98 -5.73 -31.83
CA TYR A 919 -19.54 -5.54 -31.86
C TYR A 919 -19.19 -4.04 -31.94
N VAL A 920 -18.04 -3.68 -31.36
CA VAL A 920 -17.50 -2.30 -31.28
C VAL A 920 -16.40 -2.10 -32.32
#